data_AF-A0AAW1J901-F1
#
_entry.id   AF-A0AAW1J901-F1
#
_cell.length_a   1.000
_cell.length_b   1.000
_cell.length_c   1.000
_cell.angle_alpha   90.00
_cell.angle_beta   90.00
_cell.angle_gamma   90.00
#
_symmetry.space_group_name_H-M   'P 1'
#
loop_
_entity.id
_entity.type
_entity.pdbx_description
1 polymer ?
#
loop_
_entity_poly.entity_id
_entity_poly.type
_entity_poly.pdbx_seq_one_letter_code
_entity_poly.pdbx_strand_id
1 'polypeptide(L)'
;MDEDMYTPPNASEAPWLIATHENNRKIEKQTFCTMSPNIKSYVKKIVDLDGQYIVASISEWLVLQERKNRAIYSLWNPVTLKKIILPELVKAPKGQPLCVFTSSPSDNNTSSSNKDCVLLMFFTGLVFFCKPFTKDDDGKWLKQSLKYNDTKVYIYSVASIDGDVYLVGSSNIFARVKITDDVSNPLIFEPSFFELPNMINLSVYDCYFAKMVEIDGILHYVLLNTRQTDITGNFDIFMVFIWKLDLSRMEWNRVKSLGNRALLIDPHSSTWCWTSTSTFIEGDCIYLVDHDYETLHLYRLRDNSYTNLLPHCNFRWMVGCPSWFLPNHTRFWTDEEEEKTDNVEKSTMNVKEMKKEIDMKMSRNALSELPEDILTTIANRLHWFDYMNFRKFCKIIDISIPPLKWRDDCSFRWLISFKTNIGVFELWDPFEKRHHTINTPYSPDVQTTIDFCKDGWLLSRVGRTSLHYWNPFTEETGEYPHFTDTGCNDSYAFSTCPNSLDCLTVGMFGYFGASVNCFQAASKQWDQKFFEYSSDKVNEYGGNHNSSGRYYHGAFYFIVLNGSLGVFKRIGEEMIWEVYDCPLDEEARSTLNLTYLVEFNGQLASIFFQQDGKKVQVFTFDIVENSWVEIYDLGEHVLFVSPASSFSRVENDCTKRNRIYLPFRMGDDIVYYSLTTCKYHAFGREETMDDFYGMNIPQICCWI
;
A
#
# COMPACT_ATOMS: atom_id res chain seq x y z
N MET A 1 -29.39 -27.33 -23.21
CA MET A 1 -29.20 -26.01 -22.60
C MET A 1 -28.63 -26.30 -21.23
N ASP A 2 -27.39 -25.93 -20.97
CA ASP A 2 -26.72 -26.25 -19.70
C ASP A 2 -27.39 -25.48 -18.56
N GLU A 3 -28.11 -26.20 -17.69
CA GLU A 3 -28.73 -25.65 -16.47
C GLU A 3 -27.71 -24.90 -15.59
N ASP A 4 -26.44 -25.31 -15.66
CA ASP A 4 -25.29 -24.71 -15.00
C ASP A 4 -25.07 -23.23 -15.35
N MET A 5 -25.60 -22.71 -16.45
CA MET A 5 -25.40 -21.30 -16.84
C MET A 5 -26.25 -20.32 -15.99
N TYR A 6 -27.33 -20.80 -15.39
CA TYR A 6 -28.35 -19.97 -14.72
C TYR A 6 -28.24 -19.94 -13.20
N THR A 7 -27.38 -20.79 -12.63
CA THR A 7 -27.10 -20.85 -11.20
C THR A 7 -25.72 -20.27 -10.89
N PRO A 8 -25.52 -19.73 -9.67
CA PRO A 8 -24.18 -19.39 -9.19
C PRO A 8 -23.27 -20.62 -9.24
N PRO A 9 -21.94 -20.44 -9.38
CA PRO A 9 -21.00 -21.54 -9.19
C PRO A 9 -21.26 -22.23 -7.84
N ASN A 10 -20.97 -23.54 -7.74
CA ASN A 10 -21.04 -24.22 -6.45
C ASN A 10 -20.24 -23.42 -5.41
N ALA A 11 -20.88 -23.11 -4.28
CA ALA A 11 -20.27 -22.45 -3.13
C ALA A 11 -19.04 -23.23 -2.68
N SER A 12 -17.88 -22.88 -3.24
CA SER A 12 -16.58 -23.27 -2.73
C SER A 12 -16.37 -22.56 -1.38
N GLU A 13 -15.49 -23.09 -0.55
CA GLU A 13 -15.10 -22.43 0.70
C GLU A 13 -14.39 -21.08 0.47
N ALA A 14 -13.99 -20.80 -0.79
CA ALA A 14 -13.37 -19.54 -1.18
C ALA A 14 -14.39 -18.40 -1.43
N PRO A 15 -14.09 -17.17 -0.97
CA PRO A 15 -14.82 -15.94 -1.31
C PRO A 15 -14.95 -15.69 -2.81
N TRP A 16 -16.04 -15.04 -3.19
CA TRP A 16 -16.29 -14.60 -4.56
C TRP A 16 -16.18 -13.09 -4.66
N LEU A 17 -15.46 -12.62 -5.69
CA LEU A 17 -15.65 -11.28 -6.18
C LEU A 17 -16.72 -11.32 -7.28
N ILE A 18 -17.88 -10.73 -7.02
CA ILE A 18 -19.02 -10.77 -7.93
C ILE A 18 -19.13 -9.43 -8.65
N ALA A 19 -19.12 -9.48 -9.97
CA ALA A 19 -19.23 -8.31 -10.85
C ALA A 19 -20.41 -8.46 -11.81
N THR A 20 -21.06 -7.34 -12.13
CA THR A 20 -22.21 -7.31 -13.03
C THR A 20 -21.88 -6.58 -14.32
N HIS A 21 -22.19 -7.20 -15.47
CA HIS A 21 -21.85 -6.70 -16.79
C HIS A 21 -23.05 -6.06 -17.49
N GLU A 22 -22.82 -4.93 -18.13
CA GLU A 22 -23.76 -4.33 -19.08
C GLU A 22 -23.32 -4.62 -20.52
N ASN A 23 -24.24 -5.15 -21.32
CA ASN A 23 -24.04 -5.29 -22.76
C ASN A 23 -25.27 -4.76 -23.51
N ASN A 24 -25.07 -3.86 -24.48
CA ASN A 24 -26.14 -3.25 -25.26
C ASN A 24 -27.30 -2.67 -24.41
N ARG A 25 -26.95 -2.00 -23.30
CA ARG A 25 -27.90 -1.41 -22.33
C ARG A 25 -28.75 -2.42 -21.55
N LYS A 26 -28.36 -3.70 -21.54
CA LYS A 26 -28.98 -4.76 -20.74
C LYS A 26 -27.97 -5.33 -19.75
N ILE A 27 -28.44 -5.63 -18.54
CA ILE A 27 -27.65 -6.25 -17.47
C ILE A 27 -28.03 -7.71 -17.42
N GLU A 28 -27.28 -8.56 -18.10
CA GLU A 28 -27.69 -9.96 -18.26
C GLU A 28 -26.69 -10.97 -17.71
N LYS A 29 -25.47 -10.55 -17.38
CA LYS A 29 -24.39 -11.47 -17.02
C LYS A 29 -23.65 -11.02 -15.77
N GLN A 30 -23.25 -12.00 -14.98
CA GLN A 30 -22.46 -11.81 -13.78
C GLN A 30 -21.19 -12.64 -13.87
N THR A 31 -20.07 -12.05 -13.47
CA THR A 31 -18.82 -12.78 -13.32
C THR A 31 -18.58 -13.04 -11.86
N PHE A 32 -18.35 -14.30 -11.53
CA PHE A 32 -17.88 -14.75 -10.22
C PHE A 32 -16.39 -15.06 -10.36
N CYS A 33 -15.52 -14.18 -9.86
CA CYS A 33 -14.07 -14.42 -9.83
C CYS A 33 -13.73 -15.06 -8.46
N THR A 34 -13.15 -16.27 -8.49
CA THR A 34 -12.64 -16.98 -7.30
C THR A 34 -11.14 -16.79 -7.19
N MET A 35 -10.63 -16.54 -5.98
CA MET A 35 -9.19 -16.49 -5.75
C MET A 35 -8.62 -17.90 -5.87
N SER A 36 -7.71 -18.09 -6.83
CA SER A 36 -6.90 -19.30 -7.03
C SER A 36 -5.65 -18.93 -7.83
N PRO A 37 -4.58 -19.77 -7.83
CA PRO A 37 -3.31 -19.45 -8.52
C PRO A 37 -3.50 -19.08 -10.00
N ASN A 38 -4.52 -19.65 -10.64
CA ASN A 38 -5.03 -19.23 -11.93
C ASN A 38 -6.47 -18.74 -11.74
N ILE A 39 -6.66 -17.46 -11.36
CA ILE A 39 -7.98 -16.88 -11.03
C ILE A 39 -9.04 -17.41 -11.99
N LYS A 40 -9.94 -18.25 -11.47
CA LYS A 40 -11.04 -18.80 -12.25
C LYS A 40 -12.19 -17.83 -12.18
N SER A 41 -12.61 -17.35 -13.35
CA SER A 41 -13.81 -16.55 -13.49
C SER A 41 -14.90 -17.36 -14.17
N TYR A 42 -16.10 -17.31 -13.60
CA TYR A 42 -17.28 -17.97 -14.15
C TYR A 42 -18.28 -16.90 -14.56
N VAL A 43 -18.58 -16.82 -15.85
CA VAL A 43 -19.63 -15.94 -16.37
C VAL A 43 -20.95 -16.69 -16.35
N LYS A 44 -21.91 -16.20 -15.55
CA LYS A 44 -23.26 -16.77 -15.38
C LYS A 44 -24.31 -15.76 -15.84
N LYS A 45 -25.53 -16.24 -16.10
CA LYS A 45 -26.71 -15.41 -16.38
C LYS A 45 -27.76 -15.68 -15.31
N ILE A 46 -27.63 -15.03 -14.16
CA ILE A 46 -28.51 -15.22 -13.02
C ILE A 46 -29.81 -14.46 -13.26
N VAL A 47 -30.92 -15.19 -13.39
CA VAL A 47 -32.24 -14.62 -13.72
C VAL A 47 -32.68 -13.58 -12.69
N ASP A 48 -32.44 -13.84 -11.41
CA ASP A 48 -32.79 -12.92 -10.33
C ASP A 48 -32.02 -11.60 -10.34
N LEU A 49 -30.86 -11.55 -11.01
CA LEU A 49 -30.01 -10.37 -11.12
C LEU A 49 -30.24 -9.60 -12.43
N ASP A 50 -31.11 -10.10 -13.33
CA ASP A 50 -31.41 -9.45 -14.60
C ASP A 50 -32.01 -8.05 -14.36
N GLY A 51 -31.37 -7.02 -14.93
CA GLY A 51 -31.77 -5.63 -14.74
C GLY A 51 -31.52 -5.04 -13.35
N GLN A 52 -30.77 -5.71 -12.47
CA GLN A 52 -30.41 -5.22 -11.14
C GLN A 52 -28.90 -4.97 -11.00
N TYR A 53 -28.53 -3.99 -10.18
CA TYR A 53 -27.14 -3.69 -9.82
C TYR A 53 -26.83 -4.22 -8.42
N ILE A 54 -25.62 -4.73 -8.22
CA ILE A 54 -25.10 -4.98 -6.87
C ILE A 54 -24.68 -3.64 -6.27
N VAL A 55 -25.18 -3.34 -5.07
CA VAL A 55 -24.91 -2.11 -4.32
C VAL A 55 -23.93 -2.37 -3.18
N ALA A 56 -24.13 -3.46 -2.45
CA ALA A 56 -23.31 -3.84 -1.32
C ALA A 56 -23.45 -5.34 -1.04
N SER A 57 -22.42 -5.89 -0.40
CA SER A 57 -22.48 -7.21 0.23
C SER A 57 -22.52 -7.04 1.74
N ILE A 58 -23.54 -7.59 2.40
CA ILE A 58 -23.75 -7.47 3.84
C ILE A 58 -24.06 -8.84 4.44
N SER A 59 -23.17 -9.33 5.30
CA SER A 59 -23.24 -10.70 5.84
C SER A 59 -23.33 -11.72 4.71
N GLU A 60 -24.42 -12.49 4.61
CA GLU A 60 -24.65 -13.50 3.55
C GLU A 60 -25.63 -13.02 2.45
N TRP A 61 -25.87 -11.70 2.36
CA TRP A 61 -26.85 -11.11 1.44
C TRP A 61 -26.22 -10.04 0.55
N LEU A 62 -26.59 -10.06 -0.73
CA LEU A 62 -26.35 -8.95 -1.65
C LEU A 62 -27.52 -7.98 -1.61
N VAL A 63 -27.22 -6.69 -1.47
CA VAL A 63 -28.18 -5.61 -1.68
C VAL A 63 -28.19 -5.26 -3.15
N LEU A 64 -29.36 -5.37 -3.76
CA LEU A 64 -29.58 -5.13 -5.17
C LEU A 64 -30.43 -3.89 -5.37
N GLN A 65 -30.14 -3.11 -6.40
CA GLN A 65 -30.96 -1.97 -6.83
C GLN A 65 -31.49 -2.19 -8.24
N GLU A 66 -32.78 -1.94 -8.46
CA GLU A 66 -33.36 -2.05 -9.79
C GLU A 66 -32.91 -0.90 -10.71
N ARG A 67 -32.52 -1.24 -11.94
CA ARG A 67 -32.04 -0.26 -12.92
C ARG A 67 -33.09 0.77 -13.34
N LYS A 68 -34.31 0.29 -13.63
CA LYS A 68 -35.39 1.13 -14.19
C LYS A 68 -36.01 2.03 -13.13
N ASN A 69 -36.19 1.50 -11.93
CA ASN A 69 -36.68 2.24 -10.78
C ASN A 69 -35.65 2.20 -9.63
N ARG A 70 -34.84 3.25 -9.51
CA ARG A 70 -33.81 3.37 -8.46
C ARG A 70 -34.37 3.44 -7.02
N ALA A 71 -35.69 3.51 -6.86
CA ALA A 71 -36.34 3.42 -5.55
C ALA A 71 -36.56 1.98 -5.08
N ILE A 72 -36.43 0.98 -5.97
CA ILE A 72 -36.67 -0.43 -5.65
C ILE A 72 -35.34 -1.10 -5.33
N TYR A 73 -35.29 -1.70 -4.14
CA TYR A 73 -34.17 -2.51 -3.66
C TYR A 73 -34.64 -3.92 -3.35
N SER A 74 -33.72 -4.88 -3.40
CA SER A 74 -33.99 -6.25 -2.97
C SER A 74 -32.76 -6.85 -2.30
N LEU A 75 -32.99 -7.79 -1.40
CA LEU A 75 -31.95 -8.64 -0.83
C LEU A 75 -31.95 -9.97 -1.60
N TRP A 76 -30.77 -10.45 -1.97
CA TRP A 76 -30.62 -11.75 -2.60
C TRP A 76 -29.48 -12.51 -1.96
N ASN A 77 -29.73 -13.75 -1.56
CA ASN A 77 -28.72 -14.63 -0.99
C ASN A 77 -28.21 -15.58 -2.10
N PRO A 78 -26.93 -15.46 -2.53
CA PRO A 78 -26.36 -16.29 -3.59
C PRO A 78 -26.29 -17.79 -3.27
N VAL A 79 -26.29 -18.18 -2.00
CA VAL A 79 -26.17 -19.58 -1.56
C VAL A 79 -27.53 -20.25 -1.47
N THR A 80 -28.51 -19.58 -0.85
CA THR A 80 -29.87 -20.12 -0.69
C THR A 80 -30.79 -19.78 -1.85
N LEU A 81 -30.36 -18.89 -2.76
CA LEU A 81 -31.14 -18.32 -3.86
C LEU A 81 -32.41 -17.59 -3.41
N LYS A 82 -32.54 -17.28 -2.12
CA LYS A 82 -33.69 -16.56 -1.57
C LYS A 82 -33.60 -15.09 -1.97
N LYS A 83 -34.70 -14.56 -2.51
CA LYS A 83 -34.87 -13.13 -2.84
C LYS A 83 -35.96 -12.51 -1.98
N ILE A 84 -35.69 -11.32 -1.44
CA ILE A 84 -36.64 -10.51 -0.67
C ILE A 84 -36.72 -9.14 -1.33
N ILE A 85 -37.92 -8.74 -1.75
CA ILE A 85 -38.15 -7.41 -2.30
C ILE A 85 -38.36 -6.45 -1.14
N LEU A 86 -37.58 -5.37 -1.11
CA LEU A 86 -37.71 -4.34 -0.10
C LEU A 86 -38.83 -3.36 -0.49
N PRO A 87 -39.39 -2.66 0.50
CA PRO A 87 -40.35 -1.59 0.29
C PRO A 87 -39.79 -0.50 -0.65
N GLU A 88 -40.66 0.22 -1.38
CA GLU A 88 -40.20 1.27 -2.29
C GLU A 88 -39.65 2.48 -1.50
N LEU A 89 -38.42 2.89 -1.82
CA LEU A 89 -37.74 4.03 -1.22
C LEU A 89 -38.16 5.34 -1.93
N VAL A 90 -39.36 5.82 -1.66
CA VAL A 90 -39.92 7.04 -2.27
C VAL A 90 -39.02 8.25 -1.98
N LYS A 91 -38.57 8.95 -3.04
CA LYS A 91 -37.59 10.07 -2.99
C LYS A 91 -36.19 9.65 -2.49
N ALA A 92 -35.70 8.49 -2.93
CA ALA A 92 -34.32 8.07 -2.72
C ALA A 92 -33.32 9.18 -3.12
N PRO A 93 -32.32 9.50 -2.27
CA PRO A 93 -31.24 10.41 -2.64
C PRO A 93 -30.46 9.90 -3.86
N LYS A 94 -29.80 10.81 -4.59
CA LYS A 94 -28.83 10.42 -5.62
C LYS A 94 -27.57 9.86 -4.94
N GLY A 95 -27.00 8.82 -5.54
CA GLY A 95 -25.81 8.13 -5.02
C GLY A 95 -26.14 6.71 -4.56
N GLN A 96 -25.10 5.93 -4.27
CA GLN A 96 -25.25 4.59 -3.70
C GLN A 96 -25.16 4.66 -2.18
N PRO A 97 -26.00 3.90 -1.45
CA PRO A 97 -25.95 3.85 0.00
C PRO A 97 -24.84 2.93 0.52
N LEU A 98 -24.27 3.27 1.68
CA LEU A 98 -23.60 2.29 2.53
C LEU A 98 -24.67 1.48 3.27
N CYS A 99 -24.54 0.16 3.28
CA CYS A 99 -25.53 -0.74 3.84
C CYS A 99 -24.95 -1.52 5.02
N VAL A 100 -25.74 -1.76 6.05
CA VAL A 100 -25.35 -2.62 7.19
C VAL A 100 -26.60 -3.22 7.85
N PHE A 101 -26.48 -4.46 8.34
CA PHE A 101 -27.46 -5.04 9.24
C PHE A 101 -27.05 -4.80 10.70
N THR A 102 -28.01 -4.54 11.59
CA THR A 102 -27.72 -4.52 13.03
C THR A 102 -27.23 -5.86 13.56
N SER A 103 -27.76 -6.96 13.01
CA SER A 103 -27.40 -8.33 13.37
C SER A 103 -27.47 -9.24 12.16
N SER A 104 -26.66 -10.30 12.13
CA SER A 104 -26.67 -11.27 11.03
C SER A 104 -28.04 -11.96 10.92
N PRO A 105 -28.69 -11.99 9.74
CA PRO A 105 -29.93 -12.73 9.56
C PRO A 105 -29.65 -14.23 9.65
N SER A 106 -30.16 -14.91 10.68
CA SER A 106 -30.02 -16.37 10.82
C SER A 106 -30.94 -17.12 9.84
N ASP A 107 -30.49 -18.16 9.15
CA ASP A 107 -31.37 -18.91 8.22
C ASP A 107 -32.44 -19.76 8.93
N ASN A 108 -32.31 -19.97 10.24
CA ASN A 108 -33.29 -20.68 11.02
C ASN A 108 -34.50 -19.78 11.29
N ASN A 109 -35.53 -19.88 10.44
CA ASN A 109 -36.87 -19.28 10.58
C ASN A 109 -37.60 -19.59 11.92
N THR A 110 -36.94 -20.19 12.90
CA THR A 110 -37.48 -20.64 14.18
C THR A 110 -36.98 -19.84 15.38
N SER A 111 -35.96 -19.00 15.27
CA SER A 111 -35.54 -18.11 16.37
C SER A 111 -36.26 -16.75 16.32
N SER A 112 -36.69 -16.28 17.47
CA SER A 112 -37.24 -14.92 17.65
C SER A 112 -36.25 -13.80 17.30
N SER A 113 -34.97 -14.11 17.08
CA SER A 113 -33.88 -13.15 16.82
C SER A 113 -33.95 -12.46 15.46
N ASN A 114 -34.47 -13.11 14.41
CA ASN A 114 -34.54 -12.51 13.07
C ASN A 114 -35.57 -11.39 12.93
N LYS A 115 -36.56 -11.35 13.83
CA LYS A 115 -37.64 -10.34 13.77
C LYS A 115 -37.16 -8.93 14.12
N ASP A 116 -35.97 -8.82 14.72
CA ASP A 116 -35.36 -7.56 15.15
C ASP A 116 -34.13 -7.14 14.32
N CYS A 117 -33.81 -7.90 13.26
CA CYS A 117 -32.78 -7.48 12.31
C CYS A 117 -33.25 -6.24 11.53
N VAL A 118 -32.47 -5.17 11.60
CA VAL A 118 -32.75 -3.90 10.92
C VAL A 118 -31.69 -3.68 9.85
N LEU A 119 -32.16 -3.40 8.62
CA LEU A 119 -31.31 -2.92 7.53
C LEU A 119 -31.21 -1.40 7.62
N LEU A 120 -29.99 -0.88 7.68
CA LEU A 120 -29.70 0.55 7.57
C LEU A 120 -29.03 0.86 6.24
N MET A 121 -29.52 1.91 5.58
CA MET A 121 -28.98 2.48 4.35
C MET A 121 -28.59 3.94 4.57
N PHE A 122 -27.29 4.20 4.53
CA PHE A 122 -26.71 5.52 4.74
C PHE A 122 -26.48 6.20 3.40
N PHE A 123 -27.16 7.32 3.18
CA PHE A 123 -26.92 8.27 2.10
C PHE A 123 -26.33 9.55 2.67
N THR A 124 -25.90 10.45 1.79
CA THR A 124 -25.44 11.80 2.13
C THR A 124 -26.38 12.54 3.09
N GLY A 125 -26.02 12.60 4.37
CA GLY A 125 -26.76 13.28 5.43
C GLY A 125 -28.13 12.67 5.79
N LEU A 126 -28.45 11.46 5.32
CA LEU A 126 -29.71 10.78 5.57
C LEU A 126 -29.48 9.29 5.83
N VAL A 127 -30.18 8.74 6.82
CA VAL A 127 -30.26 7.30 7.02
C VAL A 127 -31.70 6.84 6.81
N PHE A 128 -31.84 5.73 6.10
CA PHE A 128 -33.08 5.00 5.98
C PHE A 128 -32.93 3.64 6.64
N PHE A 129 -33.97 3.16 7.30
CA PHE A 129 -33.94 1.82 7.86
C PHE A 129 -35.30 1.14 7.79
N CYS A 130 -35.25 -0.19 7.69
CA CYS A 130 -36.43 -1.05 7.65
C CYS A 130 -36.13 -2.41 8.29
N LYS A 131 -37.18 -3.15 8.64
CA LYS A 131 -37.11 -4.54 9.10
C LYS A 131 -37.45 -5.47 7.93
N PRO A 132 -36.47 -6.05 7.22
CA PRO A 132 -36.74 -6.77 5.98
C PRO A 132 -37.40 -8.15 6.15
N PHE A 133 -37.41 -8.70 7.37
CA PHE A 133 -37.88 -10.06 7.65
C PHE A 133 -39.21 -10.13 8.43
N THR A 134 -39.82 -9.00 8.77
CA THR A 134 -41.12 -8.96 9.46
C THR A 134 -42.28 -9.08 8.46
N LYS A 135 -43.22 -10.00 8.73
CA LYS A 135 -44.39 -10.26 7.86
C LYS A 135 -45.59 -9.34 8.11
N ASP A 136 -45.62 -8.64 9.25
CA ASP A 136 -46.84 -8.03 9.79
C ASP A 136 -47.00 -6.53 9.53
N ASP A 137 -46.06 -5.90 8.84
CA ASP A 137 -46.24 -4.56 8.25
C ASP A 137 -45.58 -4.58 6.88
N ASP A 138 -46.22 -4.00 5.86
CA ASP A 138 -45.56 -3.58 4.63
C ASP A 138 -44.42 -2.64 5.04
N GLY A 139 -43.23 -3.19 5.32
CA GLY A 139 -42.17 -2.52 6.06
C GLY A 139 -42.01 -1.09 5.57
N LYS A 140 -42.26 -0.07 6.39
CA LYS A 140 -42.09 1.30 5.90
C LYS A 140 -40.65 1.69 6.11
N TRP A 141 -40.05 2.33 5.12
CA TRP A 141 -38.79 3.01 5.31
C TRP A 141 -39.00 4.16 6.29
N LEU A 142 -38.33 4.07 7.43
CA LEU A 142 -38.17 5.19 8.33
C LEU A 142 -36.95 5.98 7.89
N LYS A 143 -37.03 7.31 8.02
CA LYS A 143 -36.02 8.25 7.55
C LYS A 143 -35.60 9.17 8.69
N GLN A 144 -34.30 9.33 8.88
CA GLN A 144 -33.75 10.27 9.84
C GLN A 144 -32.60 11.08 9.22
N SER A 145 -32.47 12.35 9.61
CA SER A 145 -31.36 13.20 9.15
C SER A 145 -30.13 13.02 10.02
N LEU A 146 -28.99 12.84 9.39
CA LEU A 146 -27.68 12.78 10.05
C LEU A 146 -27.09 14.18 10.10
N LYS A 147 -27.03 14.75 11.30
CA LYS A 147 -26.38 16.03 11.56
C LYS A 147 -25.51 15.93 12.80
N TYR A 148 -24.35 16.56 12.74
CA TYR A 148 -23.46 16.76 13.89
C TYR A 148 -23.12 18.24 13.95
N ASN A 149 -23.35 18.87 15.11
CA ASN A 149 -23.23 20.33 15.29
C ASN A 149 -23.92 21.12 14.16
N ASP A 150 -25.17 20.77 13.86
CA ASP A 150 -26.00 21.32 12.77
C ASP A 150 -25.45 21.17 11.33
N THR A 151 -24.31 20.51 11.16
CA THR A 151 -23.67 20.26 9.88
C THR A 151 -24.02 18.85 9.40
N LYS A 152 -24.30 18.70 8.09
CA LYS A 152 -24.53 17.38 7.50
C LYS A 152 -23.23 16.57 7.53
N VAL A 153 -23.30 15.35 8.04
CA VAL A 153 -22.15 14.44 8.08
C VAL A 153 -22.20 13.50 6.88
N TYR A 154 -21.06 13.33 6.22
CA TYR A 154 -20.87 12.27 5.23
C TYR A 154 -20.29 11.06 5.92
N ILE A 155 -20.97 9.92 5.82
CA ILE A 155 -20.47 8.64 6.36
C ILE A 155 -19.76 7.92 5.22
N TYR A 156 -18.53 7.46 5.47
CA TYR A 156 -17.75 6.70 4.50
C TYR A 156 -17.49 5.26 4.92
N SER A 157 -17.74 4.91 6.19
CA SER A 157 -17.71 3.52 6.62
C SER A 157 -18.66 3.21 7.78
N VAL A 158 -19.19 1.98 7.78
CA VAL A 158 -20.16 1.47 8.74
C VAL A 158 -19.84 0.02 9.08
N ALA A 159 -20.07 -0.38 10.33
CA ALA A 159 -19.97 -1.77 10.77
C ALA A 159 -20.93 -1.99 11.95
N SER A 160 -21.31 -3.24 12.20
CA SER A 160 -22.16 -3.60 13.34
C SER A 160 -21.51 -4.66 14.20
N ILE A 161 -21.77 -4.58 15.50
CA ILE A 161 -21.32 -5.55 16.51
C ILE A 161 -22.48 -5.72 17.49
N ASP A 162 -22.93 -6.96 17.68
CA ASP A 162 -23.94 -7.32 18.68
C ASP A 162 -25.21 -6.44 18.70
N GLY A 163 -25.67 -5.99 17.52
CA GLY A 163 -26.86 -5.13 17.40
C GLY A 163 -26.56 -3.63 17.38
N ASP A 164 -25.39 -3.21 17.85
CA ASP A 164 -24.94 -1.82 17.78
C ASP A 164 -24.30 -1.53 16.42
N VAL A 165 -24.53 -0.31 15.92
CA VAL A 165 -23.96 0.14 14.66
C VAL A 165 -22.97 1.26 14.90
N TYR A 166 -21.77 1.10 14.36
CA TYR A 166 -20.69 2.07 14.46
C TYR A 166 -20.51 2.75 13.10
N LEU A 167 -20.26 4.06 13.13
CA LEU A 167 -20.13 4.89 11.95
C LEU A 167 -18.82 5.68 12.01
N VAL A 168 -18.20 5.83 10.84
CA VAL A 168 -17.12 6.79 10.63
C VAL A 168 -17.51 7.75 9.51
N GLY A 169 -17.35 9.04 9.78
CA GLY A 169 -17.71 10.09 8.85
C GLY A 169 -16.74 11.27 8.77
N SER A 170 -17.09 12.22 7.90
CA SER A 170 -16.40 13.49 7.67
C SER A 170 -16.11 14.21 8.98
N SER A 171 -15.01 14.96 9.04
CA SER A 171 -14.53 15.65 10.24
C SER A 171 -14.08 14.68 11.36
N ASN A 172 -13.59 13.50 10.98
CA ASN A 172 -13.09 12.46 11.90
C ASN A 172 -14.09 12.05 12.97
N ILE A 173 -15.38 12.04 12.61
CA ILE A 173 -16.45 11.65 13.53
C ILE A 173 -16.46 10.13 13.63
N PHE A 174 -16.34 9.62 14.85
CA PHE A 174 -16.69 8.25 15.21
C PHE A 174 -17.95 8.27 16.06
N ALA A 175 -18.97 7.49 15.71
CA ALA A 175 -20.25 7.50 16.43
C ALA A 175 -20.82 6.09 16.56
N ARG A 176 -21.51 5.85 17.68
CA ARG A 176 -22.36 4.68 17.87
C ARG A 176 -23.82 5.08 17.63
N VAL A 177 -24.55 4.21 16.94
CA VAL A 177 -25.97 4.34 16.67
C VAL A 177 -26.69 3.24 17.41
N LYS A 178 -27.55 3.63 18.34
CA LYS A 178 -28.46 2.72 19.02
C LYS A 178 -29.84 2.83 18.38
N ILE A 179 -30.44 1.70 18.07
CA ILE A 179 -31.82 1.62 17.64
C ILE A 179 -32.71 1.56 18.88
N THR A 180 -33.74 2.39 18.91
CA THR A 180 -34.74 2.43 19.98
C THR A 180 -36.13 2.10 19.45
N ASP A 181 -37.02 1.70 20.34
CA ASP A 181 -38.44 1.48 20.01
C ASP A 181 -39.24 2.80 19.92
N ASP A 182 -38.60 3.95 20.10
CA ASP A 182 -39.25 5.26 20.00
C ASP A 182 -39.48 5.63 18.53
N VAL A 183 -40.73 5.55 18.09
CA VAL A 183 -41.17 5.88 16.73
C VAL A 183 -40.81 7.32 16.33
N SER A 184 -40.67 8.24 17.30
CA SER A 184 -40.34 9.65 17.03
C SER A 184 -38.84 9.92 16.89
N ASN A 185 -38.00 9.13 17.56
CA ASN A 185 -36.54 9.21 17.45
C ASN A 185 -35.91 7.81 17.52
N PRO A 186 -36.08 7.01 16.45
CA PRO A 186 -35.77 5.59 16.45
C PRO A 186 -34.27 5.28 16.38
N LEU A 187 -33.43 6.26 16.02
CA LEU A 187 -31.98 6.14 16.08
C LEU A 187 -31.42 7.22 17.01
N ILE A 188 -30.76 6.79 18.08
CA ILE A 188 -29.98 7.67 18.95
C ILE A 188 -28.54 7.65 18.45
N PHE A 189 -28.09 8.82 18.00
CA PHE A 189 -26.70 9.07 17.65
C PHE A 189 -25.93 9.48 18.90
N GLU A 190 -25.04 8.60 19.34
CA GLU A 190 -24.08 8.87 20.40
C GLU A 190 -22.73 9.16 19.74
N PRO A 191 -22.43 10.43 19.38
CA PRO A 191 -21.11 10.78 18.91
C PRO A 191 -20.10 10.43 19.99
N SER A 192 -19.09 9.66 19.61
CA SER A 192 -17.98 9.34 20.47
C SER A 192 -17.05 10.54 20.51
N PHE A 193 -16.72 11.04 21.70
CA PHE A 193 -15.70 12.10 21.87
C PHE A 193 -14.26 11.59 21.67
N PHE A 194 -14.10 10.33 21.23
CA PHE A 194 -12.81 9.69 21.05
C PHE A 194 -12.27 10.02 19.67
N GLU A 195 -11.04 10.54 19.64
CA GLU A 195 -10.33 10.80 18.40
C GLU A 195 -10.04 9.46 17.69
N LEU A 196 -10.40 9.39 16.41
CA LEU A 196 -9.89 8.34 15.53
C LEU A 196 -8.36 8.43 15.49
N PRO A 197 -7.65 7.30 15.30
CA PRO A 197 -6.21 7.31 15.18
C PRO A 197 -5.76 8.39 14.19
N ASN A 198 -4.95 9.33 14.69
CA ASN A 198 -4.59 10.53 13.96
C ASN A 198 -3.90 10.19 12.63
N MET A 199 -4.37 10.84 11.57
CA MET A 199 -3.81 10.74 10.23
C MET A 199 -2.50 11.51 10.13
N ILE A 200 -1.55 10.95 9.40
CA ILE A 200 -0.37 11.69 8.94
C ILE A 200 -0.34 11.57 7.42
N ASN A 201 -0.90 12.58 6.74
CA ASN A 201 -0.64 12.75 5.31
C ASN A 201 0.84 13.09 5.17
N LEU A 202 1.57 12.22 4.47
CA LEU A 202 2.99 12.42 4.24
C LEU A 202 3.22 13.30 3.02
N SER A 203 2.30 13.44 2.08
CA SER A 203 2.36 14.40 0.95
C SER A 203 1.03 15.14 0.80
N VAL A 204 1.03 16.23 0.05
CA VAL A 204 -0.19 16.92 -0.41
C VAL A 204 -0.99 16.08 -1.41
N TYR A 205 -0.33 15.13 -2.10
CA TYR A 205 -0.97 14.16 -3.00
C TYR A 205 -1.46 12.90 -2.28
N ASP A 206 -1.22 12.79 -0.97
CA ASP A 206 -1.69 11.66 -0.22
C ASP A 206 -3.17 11.84 0.13
N CYS A 207 -3.95 10.84 -0.25
CA CYS A 207 -5.31 10.65 0.19
C CYS A 207 -5.38 9.42 1.09
N TYR A 208 -6.52 9.22 1.75
CA TYR A 208 -6.74 8.03 2.53
C TYR A 208 -8.19 7.60 2.41
N PHE A 209 -8.37 6.29 2.46
CA PHE A 209 -9.66 5.65 2.53
C PHE A 209 -9.70 4.83 3.81
N ALA A 210 -10.78 4.99 4.56
CA ALA A 210 -10.95 4.31 5.83
C ALA A 210 -12.15 3.37 5.78
N LYS A 211 -11.95 2.16 6.30
CA LYS A 211 -12.95 1.09 6.34
C LYS A 211 -13.00 0.50 7.74
N MET A 212 -14.21 0.32 8.23
CA MET A 212 -14.47 -0.46 9.43
C MET A 212 -14.82 -1.89 9.04
N VAL A 213 -14.34 -2.82 9.84
CA VAL A 213 -14.63 -4.24 9.69
C VAL A 213 -14.78 -4.85 11.07
N GLU A 214 -15.87 -5.59 11.27
CA GLU A 214 -16.03 -6.42 12.46
C GLU A 214 -15.25 -7.71 12.23
N ILE A 215 -14.36 -8.06 13.17
CA ILE A 215 -13.56 -9.30 13.13
C ILE A 215 -13.64 -9.92 14.52
N ASP A 216 -14.17 -11.14 14.62
CA ASP A 216 -14.28 -11.90 15.86
C ASP A 216 -14.96 -11.13 17.01
N GLY A 217 -16.03 -10.38 16.71
CA GLY A 217 -16.76 -9.53 17.66
C GLY A 217 -16.04 -8.24 18.02
N ILE A 218 -14.93 -7.89 17.35
CA ILE A 218 -14.12 -6.71 17.64
C ILE A 218 -14.10 -5.76 16.43
N LEU A 219 -14.33 -4.48 16.69
CA LEU A 219 -14.28 -3.46 15.66
C LEU A 219 -12.84 -3.16 15.26
N HIS A 220 -12.55 -3.27 13.98
CA HIS A 220 -11.29 -2.84 13.40
C HIS A 220 -11.49 -1.63 12.49
N TYR A 221 -10.54 -0.71 12.55
CA TYR A 221 -10.44 0.46 11.68
C TYR A 221 -9.22 0.27 10.78
N VAL A 222 -9.45 0.21 9.47
CA VAL A 222 -8.43 0.01 8.43
C VAL A 222 -8.28 1.33 7.69
N LEU A 223 -7.07 1.87 7.69
CA LEU A 223 -6.70 3.09 6.98
C LEU A 223 -5.78 2.74 5.82
N LEU A 224 -6.25 2.97 4.61
CA LEU A 224 -5.54 2.79 3.36
C LEU A 224 -5.02 4.16 2.93
N ASN A 225 -3.71 4.39 2.98
CA ASN A 225 -3.12 5.63 2.46
C ASN A 225 -2.79 5.42 0.98
N THR A 226 -3.31 6.31 0.16
CA THR A 226 -3.12 6.31 -1.27
C THR A 226 -2.37 7.55 -1.72
N ARG A 227 -1.71 7.45 -2.85
CA ARG A 227 -0.92 8.54 -3.42
C ARG A 227 -1.12 8.58 -4.92
N GLN A 228 -1.28 9.78 -5.45
CA GLN A 228 -1.37 9.96 -6.90
C GLN A 228 -0.05 9.56 -7.57
N THR A 229 -0.10 8.70 -8.58
CA THR A 229 1.09 8.17 -9.26
C THR A 229 1.28 8.66 -10.69
N ASP A 230 0.24 9.23 -11.32
CA ASP A 230 0.30 9.76 -12.68
C ASP A 230 -0.54 11.03 -12.89
N ILE A 231 -0.45 11.59 -14.11
CA ILE A 231 -1.16 12.80 -14.53
C ILE A 231 -2.67 12.59 -14.76
N THR A 232 -3.13 11.34 -14.86
CA THR A 232 -4.54 11.02 -15.08
C THR A 232 -5.35 11.06 -13.79
N GLY A 233 -4.65 11.03 -12.64
CA GLY A 233 -5.26 11.09 -11.32
C GLY A 233 -5.44 9.72 -10.68
N ASN A 234 -4.72 8.69 -11.15
CA ASN A 234 -4.73 7.37 -10.52
C ASN A 234 -4.01 7.40 -9.18
N PHE A 235 -4.50 6.61 -8.22
CA PHE A 235 -4.00 6.57 -6.85
C PHE A 235 -3.58 5.16 -6.47
N ASP A 236 -2.31 4.98 -6.10
CA ASP A 236 -1.80 3.70 -5.58
C ASP A 236 -1.75 3.69 -4.06
N ILE A 237 -2.01 2.53 -3.46
CA ILE A 237 -1.88 2.32 -2.02
C ILE A 237 -0.41 2.17 -1.65
N PHE A 238 0.12 3.10 -0.85
CA PHE A 238 1.51 3.05 -0.41
C PHE A 238 1.69 2.62 1.05
N MET A 239 0.63 2.70 1.88
CA MET A 239 0.72 2.32 3.29
C MET A 239 -0.63 1.98 3.90
N VAL A 240 -0.72 0.86 4.63
CA VAL A 240 -1.93 0.48 5.37
C VAL A 240 -1.67 0.40 6.86
N PHE A 241 -2.63 0.90 7.63
CA PHE A 241 -2.65 0.75 9.08
C PHE A 241 -3.97 0.15 9.54
N ILE A 242 -3.89 -0.69 10.56
CA ILE A 242 -5.05 -1.35 11.16
C ILE A 242 -5.02 -1.09 12.65
N TRP A 243 -6.17 -0.74 13.22
CA TRP A 243 -6.38 -0.63 14.65
C TRP A 243 -7.59 -1.46 15.06
N LYS A 244 -7.54 -2.01 16.28
CA LYS A 244 -8.68 -2.65 16.93
C LYS A 244 -9.18 -1.77 18.08
N LEU A 245 -10.48 -1.66 18.22
CA LEU A 245 -11.12 -0.91 19.30
C LEU A 245 -11.25 -1.79 20.53
N ASP A 246 -10.64 -1.37 21.63
CA ASP A 246 -10.99 -1.90 22.95
C ASP A 246 -12.23 -1.15 23.45
N LEU A 247 -13.41 -1.78 23.39
CA LEU A 247 -14.66 -1.18 23.85
C LEU A 247 -14.70 -0.93 25.36
N SER A 248 -13.90 -1.66 26.16
CA SER A 248 -13.88 -1.51 27.62
C SER A 248 -13.10 -0.26 28.04
N ARG A 249 -12.01 0.03 27.33
CA ARG A 249 -11.15 1.20 27.56
C ARG A 249 -11.48 2.38 26.65
N MET A 250 -12.23 2.12 25.59
CA MET A 250 -12.46 3.05 24.47
C MET A 250 -11.13 3.53 23.86
N GLU A 251 -10.20 2.61 23.63
CA GLU A 251 -8.85 2.89 23.10
C GLU A 251 -8.61 2.13 21.79
N TRP A 252 -7.97 2.80 20.83
CA TRP A 252 -7.52 2.18 19.58
C TRP A 252 -6.14 1.58 19.73
N ASN A 253 -6.02 0.27 19.50
CA ASN A 253 -4.75 -0.45 19.58
C ASN A 253 -4.28 -0.85 18.19
N ARG A 254 -3.05 -0.49 17.83
CA ARG A 254 -2.47 -0.82 16.52
C ARG A 254 -2.32 -2.34 16.36
N VAL A 255 -2.80 -2.86 15.24
CA VAL A 255 -2.70 -4.27 14.84
C VAL A 255 -1.54 -4.43 13.86
N LYS A 256 -0.57 -5.29 14.21
CA LYS A 256 0.65 -5.54 13.41
C LYS A 256 0.54 -6.79 12.52
N SER A 257 -0.39 -7.68 12.84
CA SER A 257 -0.65 -8.94 12.15
C SER A 257 -2.11 -9.34 12.40
N LEU A 258 -2.77 -9.80 11.34
CA LEU A 258 -4.07 -10.45 11.35
C LEU A 258 -3.96 -11.97 11.59
N GLY A 259 -2.76 -12.53 11.49
CA GLY A 259 -2.49 -13.96 11.61
C GLY A 259 -3.02 -14.73 10.39
N ASN A 260 -3.73 -15.81 10.64
CA ASN A 260 -4.40 -16.64 9.65
C ASN A 260 -5.72 -16.05 9.11
N ARG A 261 -5.92 -14.73 9.22
CA ARG A 261 -7.08 -13.99 8.71
C ARG A 261 -6.68 -13.10 7.54
N ALA A 262 -7.60 -12.90 6.61
CA ALA A 262 -7.47 -11.98 5.49
C ALA A 262 -8.66 -11.02 5.44
N LEU A 263 -8.39 -9.76 5.09
CA LEU A 263 -9.43 -8.75 4.86
C LEU A 263 -9.78 -8.67 3.39
N LEU A 264 -11.05 -8.52 3.09
CA LEU A 264 -11.57 -8.32 1.75
C LEU A 264 -12.29 -6.99 1.73
N ILE A 265 -11.76 -6.03 0.98
CA ILE A 265 -12.24 -4.66 0.94
C ILE A 265 -12.62 -4.31 -0.50
N ASP A 266 -13.82 -3.78 -0.66
CA ASP A 266 -14.29 -3.17 -1.90
C ASP A 266 -14.82 -1.75 -1.61
N PRO A 267 -15.14 -0.96 -2.65
CA PRO A 267 -15.54 0.44 -2.46
C PRO A 267 -16.75 0.66 -1.56
N HIS A 268 -17.63 -0.33 -1.36
CA HIS A 268 -18.87 -0.18 -0.57
C HIS A 268 -19.01 -1.15 0.60
N SER A 269 -18.24 -2.24 0.64
CA SER A 269 -18.22 -3.22 1.73
C SER A 269 -16.81 -3.57 2.17
N SER A 270 -16.73 -4.09 3.39
CA SER A 270 -15.52 -4.65 3.99
C SER A 270 -15.93 -5.87 4.79
N THR A 271 -15.21 -6.96 4.59
CA THR A 271 -15.43 -8.24 5.27
C THR A 271 -14.08 -8.92 5.50
N TRP A 272 -14.09 -10.10 6.09
CA TRP A 272 -12.90 -10.85 6.42
C TRP A 272 -13.17 -12.36 6.31
N CYS A 273 -12.11 -13.15 6.24
CA CYS A 273 -12.21 -14.60 6.23
C CYS A 273 -10.98 -15.26 6.87
N TRP A 274 -11.13 -16.52 7.25
CA TRP A 274 -10.01 -17.36 7.65
C TRP A 274 -9.28 -17.90 6.42
N THR A 275 -7.99 -18.11 6.56
CA THR A 275 -7.18 -18.79 5.53
C THR A 275 -7.41 -20.30 5.53
N SER A 276 -7.80 -20.89 6.67
CA SER A 276 -8.20 -22.30 6.73
C SER A 276 -9.44 -22.59 5.87
N THR A 277 -10.31 -21.60 5.68
CA THR A 277 -11.50 -21.71 4.83
C THR A 277 -11.17 -21.56 3.34
N SER A 278 -9.94 -21.24 2.95
CA SER A 278 -9.58 -21.15 1.53
C SER A 278 -8.10 -21.42 1.33
N THR A 279 -7.78 -22.48 0.59
CA THR A 279 -6.39 -22.81 0.21
C THR A 279 -5.70 -21.75 -0.65
N PHE A 280 -6.42 -20.70 -1.05
CA PHE A 280 -5.96 -19.69 -2.00
C PHE A 280 -5.92 -18.28 -1.43
N ILE A 281 -6.32 -18.11 -0.17
CA ILE A 281 -6.25 -16.85 0.54
C ILE A 281 -5.07 -16.91 1.49
N GLU A 282 -4.20 -15.92 1.40
CA GLU A 282 -3.05 -15.77 2.28
C GLU A 282 -3.45 -15.04 3.56
N GLY A 283 -2.88 -15.44 4.69
CA GLY A 283 -3.05 -14.75 5.97
C GLY A 283 -2.24 -13.47 6.02
N ASP A 284 -2.54 -12.58 6.95
CA ASP A 284 -1.85 -11.29 7.07
C ASP A 284 -1.96 -10.42 5.80
N CYS A 285 -3.06 -10.59 5.05
CA CYS A 285 -3.27 -9.95 3.76
C CYS A 285 -4.57 -9.17 3.69
N ILE A 286 -4.60 -8.20 2.78
CA ILE A 286 -5.78 -7.41 2.42
C ILE A 286 -5.96 -7.47 0.91
N TYR A 287 -7.12 -7.95 0.47
CA TYR A 287 -7.52 -7.98 -0.94
C TYR A 287 -8.42 -6.79 -1.21
N LEU A 288 -8.04 -5.96 -2.16
CA LEU A 288 -8.58 -4.62 -2.40
C LEU A 288 -9.00 -4.47 -3.84
N VAL A 289 -10.23 -4.04 -4.08
CA VAL A 289 -10.68 -3.66 -5.42
C VAL A 289 -10.61 -2.15 -5.54
N ASP A 290 -9.91 -1.67 -6.57
CA ASP A 290 -9.72 -0.24 -6.79
C ASP A 290 -11.03 0.48 -7.16
N HIS A 291 -11.04 1.81 -7.04
CA HIS A 291 -12.15 2.69 -7.37
C HIS A 291 -12.53 2.68 -8.84
N ASP A 292 -11.56 2.41 -9.73
CA ASP A 292 -11.81 2.24 -11.16
C ASP A 292 -12.34 0.83 -11.48
N TYR A 293 -12.34 -0.06 -10.49
CA TYR A 293 -12.85 -1.43 -10.54
C TYR A 293 -12.13 -2.35 -11.55
N GLU A 294 -11.02 -1.90 -12.14
CA GLU A 294 -10.32 -2.66 -13.18
C GLU A 294 -9.24 -3.59 -12.61
N THR A 295 -8.75 -3.30 -11.40
CA THR A 295 -7.61 -3.97 -10.78
C THR A 295 -7.96 -4.50 -9.39
N LEU A 296 -7.46 -5.71 -9.12
CA LEU A 296 -7.46 -6.30 -7.79
C LEU A 296 -6.05 -6.18 -7.21
N HIS A 297 -5.93 -5.59 -6.03
CA HIS A 297 -4.67 -5.45 -5.32
C HIS A 297 -4.62 -6.41 -4.13
N LEU A 298 -3.45 -7.01 -3.91
CA LEU A 298 -3.16 -7.81 -2.73
C LEU A 298 -2.08 -7.09 -1.93
N TYR A 299 -2.43 -6.60 -0.74
CA TYR A 299 -1.51 -5.96 0.16
C TYR A 299 -1.12 -6.89 1.30
N ARG A 300 0.19 -7.16 1.46
CA ARG A 300 0.74 -8.01 2.52
C ARG A 300 1.25 -7.16 3.67
N LEU A 301 0.66 -7.35 4.85
CA LEU A 301 0.99 -6.57 6.05
C LEU A 301 2.41 -6.85 6.55
N ARG A 302 2.90 -8.09 6.35
CA ARG A 302 4.17 -8.55 6.93
C ARG A 302 5.39 -7.84 6.36
N ASP A 303 5.37 -7.50 5.08
CA ASP A 303 6.51 -6.90 4.38
C ASP A 303 6.18 -5.57 3.69
N ASN A 304 4.97 -5.02 3.93
CA ASN A 304 4.52 -3.77 3.35
C ASN A 304 4.68 -3.76 1.82
N SER A 305 4.21 -4.85 1.19
CA SER A 305 4.24 -5.01 -0.26
C SER A 305 2.82 -5.09 -0.81
N TYR A 306 2.62 -4.58 -2.02
CA TYR A 306 1.40 -4.85 -2.79
C TYR A 306 1.71 -5.65 -4.04
N THR A 307 0.72 -6.38 -4.53
CA THR A 307 0.75 -7.11 -5.80
C THR A 307 -0.48 -6.72 -6.59
N ASN A 308 -0.30 -6.33 -7.85
CA ASN A 308 -1.41 -6.18 -8.78
C ASN A 308 -1.79 -7.57 -9.28
N LEU A 309 -2.97 -8.05 -8.91
CA LEU A 309 -3.53 -9.31 -9.36
C LEU A 309 -4.34 -9.07 -10.64
N LEU A 310 -3.84 -9.63 -11.75
CA LEU A 310 -4.45 -9.86 -13.06
C LEU A 310 -5.57 -8.88 -13.54
N PRO A 311 -5.43 -8.25 -14.72
CA PRO A 311 -6.49 -7.44 -15.35
C PRO A 311 -7.53 -8.29 -16.14
N HIS A 312 -7.65 -9.59 -15.86
CA HIS A 312 -8.27 -10.52 -16.82
C HIS A 312 -9.78 -10.74 -16.69
N CYS A 313 -10.42 -10.35 -15.59
CA CYS A 313 -11.87 -10.26 -15.62
C CYS A 313 -12.14 -9.01 -16.48
N ASN A 314 -12.62 -9.14 -17.72
CA ASN A 314 -12.92 -8.04 -18.66
C ASN A 314 -13.93 -7.07 -18.01
N PHE A 315 -13.43 -6.20 -17.15
CA PHE A 315 -14.20 -5.33 -16.27
C PHE A 315 -14.60 -4.01 -16.95
N ARG A 316 -14.07 -3.76 -18.16
CA ARG A 316 -14.34 -2.60 -19.04
C ARG A 316 -15.82 -2.29 -19.32
N TRP A 317 -16.76 -3.18 -18.97
CA TRP A 317 -18.20 -3.01 -19.20
C TRP A 317 -19.05 -3.26 -17.93
N MET A 318 -18.47 -3.08 -16.75
CA MET A 318 -19.21 -3.24 -15.50
C MET A 318 -20.17 -2.09 -15.24
N VAL A 319 -21.30 -2.42 -14.60
CA VAL A 319 -22.19 -1.42 -14.04
C VAL A 319 -22.63 -1.84 -12.64
N GLY A 320 -22.56 -0.89 -11.71
CA GLY A 320 -22.58 -1.19 -10.28
C GLY A 320 -21.17 -1.51 -9.78
N CYS A 321 -21.07 -1.91 -8.52
CA CYS A 321 -19.78 -2.11 -7.87
C CYS A 321 -19.51 -3.61 -7.71
N PRO A 322 -18.32 -4.09 -8.08
CA PRO A 322 -17.91 -5.44 -7.71
C PRO A 322 -17.91 -5.55 -6.18
N SER A 323 -18.43 -6.65 -5.66
CA SER A 323 -18.55 -6.84 -4.21
C SER A 323 -18.01 -8.19 -3.80
N TRP A 324 -17.28 -8.19 -2.69
CA TRP A 324 -16.84 -9.43 -2.05
C TRP A 324 -18.02 -10.13 -1.40
N PHE A 325 -18.17 -11.41 -1.69
CA PHE A 325 -19.19 -12.26 -1.09
C PHE A 325 -18.53 -13.48 -0.46
N LEU A 326 -18.84 -13.72 0.81
CA LEU A 326 -18.40 -14.91 1.53
C LEU A 326 -19.53 -15.94 1.57
N PRO A 327 -19.37 -17.11 0.92
CA PRO A 327 -20.29 -18.22 1.12
C PRO A 327 -20.14 -18.76 2.55
N ASN A 328 -21.23 -18.87 3.30
CA ASN A 328 -21.30 -19.51 4.63
C ASN A 328 -20.53 -18.80 5.77
N HIS A 329 -20.67 -17.48 5.91
CA HIS A 329 -20.13 -16.70 7.04
C HIS A 329 -20.57 -17.24 8.43
N THR A 330 -21.68 -17.98 8.51
CA THR A 330 -22.30 -18.44 9.77
C THR A 330 -22.02 -19.89 10.17
N ARG A 331 -21.41 -20.74 9.33
CA ARG A 331 -21.30 -22.20 9.61
C ARG A 331 -20.12 -22.64 10.47
N PHE A 332 -19.30 -21.73 10.97
CA PHE A 332 -18.13 -22.08 11.79
C PHE A 332 -18.19 -21.52 13.22
N TRP A 333 -19.36 -21.00 13.65
CA TRP A 333 -19.69 -20.80 15.07
C TRP A 333 -20.08 -22.12 15.76
N THR A 334 -19.47 -23.24 15.35
CA THR A 334 -19.50 -24.45 16.16
C THR A 334 -18.23 -24.46 16.97
N ASP A 335 -18.40 -24.38 18.29
CA ASP A 335 -17.37 -24.57 19.30
C ASP A 335 -16.42 -25.72 18.93
N GLU A 336 -15.13 -25.53 19.26
CA GLU A 336 -13.94 -26.32 18.88
C GLU A 336 -13.26 -25.76 17.60
N GLU A 337 -12.29 -24.85 17.68
CA GLU A 337 -11.06 -24.93 18.48
C GLU A 337 -10.84 -23.64 19.27
N GLU A 338 -10.97 -23.72 20.60
CA GLU A 338 -10.20 -22.82 21.47
C GLU A 338 -8.76 -22.85 20.95
N GLU A 339 -8.17 -21.68 20.72
CA GLU A 339 -6.73 -21.53 20.74
C GLU A 339 -6.25 -22.33 21.94
N LYS A 340 -5.61 -23.47 21.67
CA LYS A 340 -4.53 -23.94 22.53
C LYS A 340 -3.52 -22.81 22.49
N THR A 341 -3.75 -21.85 23.36
CA THR A 341 -2.69 -21.20 24.10
C THR A 341 -1.86 -22.36 24.60
N ASP A 342 -0.79 -22.64 23.86
CA ASP A 342 0.30 -23.44 24.37
C ASP A 342 0.71 -22.71 25.65
N ASN A 343 0.19 -23.21 26.77
CA ASN A 343 0.86 -23.18 28.05
C ASN A 343 2.19 -23.89 27.81
N VAL A 344 3.13 -23.17 27.19
CA VAL A 344 4.53 -23.31 27.50
C VAL A 344 4.60 -22.89 28.96
N GLU A 345 4.38 -23.87 29.84
CA GLU A 345 5.00 -23.86 31.14
C GLU A 345 6.42 -23.37 30.90
N LYS A 346 6.70 -22.20 31.44
CA LYS A 346 8.04 -21.71 31.64
C LYS A 346 8.77 -22.80 32.42
N SER A 347 9.35 -23.75 31.68
CA SER A 347 10.57 -24.41 32.09
C SER A 347 11.56 -23.27 32.26
N THR A 348 11.61 -22.77 33.49
CA THR A 348 12.63 -21.86 33.97
C THR A 348 13.89 -22.72 34.13
N MET A 349 14.35 -23.31 33.03
CA MET A 349 15.72 -23.74 32.88
C MET A 349 16.55 -22.47 32.60
N ASN A 350 16.84 -21.78 33.70
CA ASN A 350 18.18 -21.30 33.99
C ASN A 350 18.97 -20.57 32.89
N VAL A 351 18.33 -19.68 32.13
CA VAL A 351 19.07 -18.70 31.29
C VAL A 351 19.97 -17.80 32.15
N LYS A 352 19.70 -17.64 33.45
CA LYS A 352 20.61 -16.98 34.39
C LYS A 352 21.80 -17.84 34.83
N GLU A 353 21.69 -19.17 34.82
CA GLU A 353 22.83 -20.06 35.10
C GLU A 353 23.64 -20.40 33.84
N MET A 354 23.03 -20.49 32.64
CA MET A 354 23.80 -20.55 31.38
C MET A 354 24.48 -19.22 31.03
N LYS A 355 23.87 -18.06 31.34
CA LYS A 355 24.59 -16.77 31.24
C LYS A 355 25.72 -16.66 32.25
N LYS A 356 25.56 -17.17 33.48
CA LYS A 356 26.66 -17.18 34.46
C LYS A 356 27.78 -18.16 34.12
N GLU A 357 27.50 -19.29 33.47
CA GLU A 357 28.55 -20.22 33.02
C GLU A 357 29.26 -19.75 31.73
N ILE A 358 28.57 -19.04 30.84
CA ILE A 358 29.17 -18.38 29.67
C ILE A 358 29.96 -17.12 30.10
N ASP A 359 29.44 -16.33 31.05
CA ASP A 359 30.13 -15.16 31.61
C ASP A 359 31.34 -15.54 32.50
N MET A 360 31.35 -16.72 33.14
CA MET A 360 32.53 -17.20 33.89
C MET A 360 33.63 -17.82 33.02
N LYS A 361 33.36 -18.15 31.75
CA LYS A 361 34.38 -18.64 30.80
C LYS A 361 34.81 -17.63 29.73
N MET A 362 34.10 -16.52 29.55
CA MET A 362 34.51 -15.39 28.70
C MET A 362 35.26 -14.29 29.48
N SER A 363 36.26 -14.66 30.29
CA SER A 363 37.20 -13.70 30.90
C SER A 363 38.65 -13.93 30.46
N ARG A 364 38.83 -14.40 29.22
CA ARG A 364 40.02 -14.13 28.38
C ARG A 364 39.53 -14.01 26.95
N ASN A 365 39.57 -12.80 26.38
CA ASN A 365 39.09 -12.53 25.03
C ASN A 365 40.09 -13.06 24.00
N ALA A 366 40.09 -14.39 23.78
CA ALA A 366 41.04 -15.09 22.91
C ALA A 366 41.09 -14.54 21.47
N LEU A 367 40.00 -13.95 20.97
CA LEU A 367 39.93 -13.34 19.64
C LEU A 367 40.63 -11.98 19.56
N SER A 368 40.55 -11.15 20.62
CA SER A 368 41.26 -9.85 20.65
C SER A 368 42.73 -9.97 21.03
N GLU A 369 43.16 -11.16 21.45
CA GLU A 369 44.56 -11.51 21.69
C GLU A 369 45.27 -12.04 20.43
N LEU A 370 44.54 -12.22 19.32
CA LEU A 370 45.12 -12.65 18.05
C LEU A 370 46.00 -11.52 17.46
N PRO A 371 47.14 -11.88 16.86
CA PRO A 371 47.93 -10.98 16.04
C PRO A 371 47.12 -10.26 14.94
N GLU A 372 47.48 -9.01 14.65
CA GLU A 372 46.80 -8.14 13.68
C GLU A 372 46.73 -8.74 12.27
N ASP A 373 47.75 -9.48 11.85
CA ASP A 373 47.82 -10.19 10.58
C ASP A 373 46.78 -11.31 10.50
N ILE A 374 46.54 -12.02 11.59
CA ILE A 374 45.48 -13.05 11.67
C ILE A 374 44.10 -12.40 11.64
N LEU A 375 43.88 -11.33 12.43
CA LEU A 375 42.63 -10.58 12.41
C LEU A 375 42.32 -10.04 11.02
N THR A 376 43.31 -9.46 10.35
CA THR A 376 43.20 -8.96 8.97
C THR A 376 42.91 -10.10 7.99
N THR A 377 43.56 -11.26 8.14
CA THR A 377 43.32 -12.42 7.29
C THR A 377 41.91 -12.99 7.45
N ILE A 378 41.40 -13.04 8.68
CA ILE A 378 40.00 -13.43 8.96
C ILE A 378 39.08 -12.41 8.28
N ALA A 379 39.29 -11.12 8.53
CA ALA A 379 38.49 -10.04 7.98
C ALA A 379 38.39 -10.12 6.45
N ASN A 380 39.52 -10.30 5.75
CA ASN A 380 39.57 -10.42 4.29
C ASN A 380 38.84 -11.65 3.73
N ARG A 381 38.45 -12.62 4.57
CA ARG A 381 37.70 -13.82 4.17
C ARG A 381 36.25 -13.80 4.61
N LEU A 382 35.87 -12.87 5.49
CA LEU A 382 34.49 -12.75 5.93
C LEU A 382 33.64 -12.15 4.83
N HIS A 383 32.42 -12.67 4.71
CA HIS A 383 31.38 -11.97 3.98
C HIS A 383 31.13 -10.61 4.64
N TRP A 384 30.73 -9.59 3.87
CA TRP A 384 30.71 -8.20 4.34
C TRP A 384 29.89 -8.01 5.63
N PHE A 385 28.77 -8.71 5.80
CA PHE A 385 27.93 -8.59 7.00
C PHE A 385 28.64 -9.17 8.23
N ASP A 386 29.31 -10.31 8.03
CA ASP A 386 30.13 -10.92 9.08
C ASP A 386 31.33 -10.04 9.40
N TYR A 387 31.92 -9.36 8.41
CA TYR A 387 32.98 -8.37 8.61
C TYR A 387 32.49 -7.19 9.45
N MET A 388 31.30 -6.65 9.16
CA MET A 388 30.69 -5.57 9.95
C MET A 388 30.45 -6.00 11.40
N ASN A 389 29.87 -7.19 11.59
CA ASN A 389 29.66 -7.73 12.93
C ASN A 389 30.98 -8.03 13.64
N PHE A 390 32.01 -8.47 12.90
CA PHE A 390 33.34 -8.73 13.41
C PHE A 390 34.02 -7.46 13.91
N ARG A 391 33.88 -6.35 13.18
CA ARG A 391 34.33 -5.02 13.66
C ARG A 391 33.57 -4.59 14.93
N LYS A 392 32.25 -4.80 14.97
CA LYS A 392 31.42 -4.47 16.15
C LYS A 392 31.70 -5.34 17.38
N PHE A 393 32.37 -6.49 17.21
CA PHE A 393 32.62 -7.43 18.29
C PHE A 393 33.46 -6.83 19.42
N CYS A 394 34.53 -6.09 19.11
CA CYS A 394 35.32 -5.38 20.12
C CYS A 394 36.17 -4.24 19.53
N LYS A 395 36.47 -3.23 20.36
CA LYS A 395 37.26 -2.04 19.95
C LYS A 395 38.65 -2.36 19.39
N ILE A 396 39.32 -3.41 19.89
CA ILE A 396 40.64 -3.80 19.39
C ILE A 396 40.53 -4.26 17.93
N ILE A 397 39.55 -5.13 17.64
CA ILE A 397 39.30 -5.65 16.29
C ILE A 397 38.90 -4.52 15.33
N ASP A 398 38.07 -3.57 15.78
CA ASP A 398 37.66 -2.40 14.99
C ASP A 398 38.83 -1.50 14.57
N ILE A 399 39.82 -1.33 15.46
CA ILE A 399 41.03 -0.54 15.21
C ILE A 399 42.06 -1.32 14.38
N SER A 400 42.21 -2.63 14.62
CA SER A 400 43.23 -3.48 13.98
C SER A 400 42.94 -3.85 12.53
N ILE A 401 41.68 -3.78 12.10
CA ILE A 401 41.29 -4.15 10.75
C ILE A 401 41.08 -2.87 9.93
N PRO A 402 41.42 -2.85 8.62
CA PRO A 402 41.18 -1.68 7.78
C PRO A 402 39.73 -1.16 7.87
N PRO A 403 39.47 0.15 7.78
CA PRO A 403 38.13 0.64 7.55
C PRO A 403 37.65 0.13 6.20
N LEU A 404 36.36 -0.26 6.11
CA LEU A 404 35.76 -0.63 4.84
C LEU A 404 35.98 0.48 3.82
N LYS A 405 36.54 0.12 2.67
CA LYS A 405 36.57 1.01 1.50
C LYS A 405 35.28 0.83 0.71
N TRP A 406 34.23 1.47 1.21
CA TRP A 406 32.87 1.50 0.64
C TRP A 406 32.80 1.83 -0.86
N ARG A 407 33.84 2.46 -1.43
CA ARG A 407 33.82 3.03 -2.79
C ARG A 407 34.46 2.16 -3.87
N ASP A 408 35.32 1.20 -3.51
CA ASP A 408 36.20 0.53 -4.48
C ASP A 408 35.82 -0.93 -4.77
N ASP A 409 35.01 -1.58 -3.93
CA ASP A 409 34.66 -3.00 -4.10
C ASP A 409 33.30 -3.18 -4.81
N CYS A 410 33.32 -3.86 -5.95
CA CYS A 410 32.18 -4.06 -6.87
C CYS A 410 31.08 -5.01 -6.34
N SER A 411 31.05 -5.30 -5.05
CA SER A 411 30.16 -6.31 -4.45
C SER A 411 28.85 -5.77 -3.87
N PHE A 412 28.68 -4.45 -3.72
CA PHE A 412 27.53 -3.88 -3.00
C PHE A 412 26.38 -3.53 -3.94
N ARG A 413 25.33 -4.36 -3.92
CA ARG A 413 24.12 -4.21 -4.76
C ARG A 413 22.90 -4.67 -3.97
N TRP A 414 22.58 -4.00 -2.86
CA TRP A 414 21.57 -4.49 -1.93
C TRP A 414 20.24 -3.78 -2.13
N LEU A 415 19.16 -4.55 -2.20
CA LEU A 415 17.81 -3.99 -2.09
C LEU A 415 17.45 -3.95 -0.61
N ILE A 416 17.29 -2.75 -0.06
CA ILE A 416 16.74 -2.53 1.27
C ILE A 416 15.22 -2.47 1.16
N SER A 417 14.52 -3.21 2.01
CA SER A 417 13.06 -3.11 2.20
C SER A 417 12.73 -2.94 3.69
N PHE A 418 11.84 -2.00 4.02
CA PHE A 418 11.47 -1.72 5.40
C PHE A 418 10.25 -2.51 5.84
N LYS A 419 10.41 -3.33 6.88
CA LYS A 419 9.32 -4.05 7.54
C LYS A 419 8.77 -3.22 8.69
N THR A 420 7.78 -2.39 8.38
CA THR A 420 7.17 -1.40 9.29
C THR A 420 6.56 -2.02 10.54
N ASN A 421 6.04 -3.24 10.46
CA ASN A 421 5.40 -3.95 11.58
C ASN A 421 6.39 -4.40 12.66
N ILE A 422 7.60 -4.79 12.28
CA ILE A 422 8.65 -5.28 13.20
C ILE A 422 9.78 -4.26 13.42
N GLY A 423 9.82 -3.18 12.66
CA GLY A 423 10.83 -2.14 12.77
C GLY A 423 12.22 -2.66 12.44
N VAL A 424 12.37 -3.32 11.30
CA VAL A 424 13.68 -3.72 10.76
C VAL A 424 13.75 -3.48 9.26
N PHE A 425 14.98 -3.29 8.77
CA PHE A 425 15.30 -3.29 7.36
C PHE A 425 15.78 -4.69 6.95
N GLU A 426 15.23 -5.22 5.87
CA GLU A 426 15.76 -6.41 5.21
C GLU A 426 16.60 -6.00 4.01
N LEU A 427 17.76 -6.61 3.88
CA LEU A 427 18.70 -6.41 2.79
C LEU A 427 18.73 -7.66 1.96
N TRP A 428 18.50 -7.52 0.66
CA TRP A 428 18.45 -8.61 -0.30
C TRP A 428 19.59 -8.50 -1.30
N ASP A 429 20.33 -9.60 -1.47
CA ASP A 429 21.30 -9.73 -2.56
C ASP A 429 20.62 -10.32 -3.81
N PRO A 430 20.60 -9.61 -4.95
CA PRO A 430 20.03 -10.12 -6.19
C PRO A 430 20.76 -11.36 -6.76
N PHE A 431 22.01 -11.60 -6.41
CA PHE A 431 22.83 -12.68 -6.98
C PHE A 431 23.02 -13.87 -6.05
N GLU A 432 23.12 -13.63 -4.74
CA GLU A 432 23.42 -14.70 -3.77
C GLU A 432 22.18 -15.33 -3.11
N LYS A 433 20.97 -14.81 -3.36
CA LYS A 433 19.72 -15.20 -2.66
C LYS A 433 19.86 -15.20 -1.13
N ARG A 434 20.73 -14.33 -0.61
CA ARG A 434 20.94 -14.11 0.81
C ARG A 434 20.14 -12.90 1.25
N HIS A 435 19.55 -12.97 2.42
CA HIS A 435 18.96 -11.83 3.08
C HIS A 435 19.54 -11.63 4.48
N HIS A 436 19.72 -10.37 4.85
CA HIS A 436 20.16 -9.96 6.18
C HIS A 436 19.17 -8.97 6.77
N THR A 437 19.16 -8.84 8.09
CA THR A 437 18.28 -7.91 8.80
C THR A 437 19.12 -6.91 9.58
N ILE A 438 18.78 -5.63 9.45
CA ILE A 438 19.38 -4.53 10.21
C ILE A 438 18.28 -3.84 11.03
N ASN A 439 18.58 -3.57 12.30
CA ASN A 439 17.68 -2.80 13.15
C ASN A 439 17.63 -1.35 12.70
N THR A 440 16.43 -0.79 12.61
CA THR A 440 16.28 0.65 12.38
C THR A 440 16.50 1.43 13.69
N PRO A 441 17.01 2.68 13.63
CA PRO A 441 17.02 3.58 14.78
C PRO A 441 15.61 4.04 15.16
N TYR A 442 14.61 3.81 14.31
CA TYR A 442 13.23 4.27 14.50
C TYR A 442 12.35 3.22 15.17
N SER A 443 11.40 3.65 16.00
CA SER A 443 10.41 2.77 16.61
C SER A 443 9.44 2.22 15.54
N PRO A 444 9.06 0.92 15.58
CA PRO A 444 8.02 0.36 14.70
C PRO A 444 6.67 1.09 14.80
N ASP A 445 6.43 1.76 15.92
CA ASP A 445 5.15 2.43 16.20
C ASP A 445 5.04 3.80 15.53
N VAL A 446 6.14 4.35 15.01
CA VAL A 446 6.17 5.62 14.29
C VAL A 446 6.11 5.38 12.79
N GLN A 447 5.30 6.17 12.08
CA GLN A 447 5.25 6.13 10.62
C GLN A 447 6.59 6.60 10.06
N THR A 448 7.23 5.77 9.23
CA THR A 448 8.54 6.05 8.66
C THR A 448 8.59 5.62 7.20
N THR A 449 9.13 6.47 6.34
CA THR A 449 9.40 6.17 4.91
C THR A 449 10.88 6.34 4.59
N ILE A 450 11.30 5.86 3.42
CA ILE A 450 12.59 6.19 2.81
C ILE A 450 12.29 7.08 1.62
N ASP A 451 12.73 8.33 1.68
CA ASP A 451 12.44 9.34 0.65
C ASP A 451 13.60 9.50 -0.34
N PHE A 452 14.82 9.18 0.10
CA PHE A 452 16.01 9.23 -0.74
C PHE A 452 17.11 8.32 -0.23
N CYS A 453 17.85 7.71 -1.15
CA CYS A 453 19.06 6.97 -0.85
C CYS A 453 20.13 7.22 -1.92
N LYS A 454 21.35 7.46 -1.47
CA LYS A 454 22.54 7.61 -2.32
C LYS A 454 23.80 7.37 -1.49
N ASP A 455 24.80 6.73 -2.08
CA ASP A 455 26.14 6.54 -1.49
C ASP A 455 26.12 5.98 -0.04
N GLY A 456 25.22 5.04 0.25
CA GLY A 456 25.09 4.43 1.58
C GLY A 456 24.25 5.23 2.59
N TRP A 457 23.81 6.45 2.25
CA TRP A 457 22.98 7.28 3.11
C TRP A 457 21.51 7.11 2.79
N LEU A 458 20.69 7.03 3.85
CA LEU A 458 19.23 7.02 3.80
C LEU A 458 18.71 8.35 4.33
N LEU A 459 17.75 8.93 3.62
CA LEU A 459 16.92 10.02 4.08
C LEU A 459 15.54 9.46 4.39
N SER A 460 15.12 9.59 5.64
CA SER A 460 13.88 9.03 6.15
C SER A 460 12.98 10.12 6.70
N ARG A 461 11.71 10.08 6.34
CA ARG A 461 10.67 10.88 6.99
C ARG A 461 10.14 10.11 8.18
N VAL A 462 10.08 10.76 9.32
CA VAL A 462 9.62 10.18 10.59
C VAL A 462 8.46 11.01 11.10
N GLY A 463 7.25 10.44 11.10
CA GLY A 463 6.03 11.19 11.36
C GLY A 463 5.75 12.25 10.28
N ARG A 464 5.20 13.40 10.67
CA ARG A 464 4.69 14.41 9.72
C ARG A 464 5.74 15.39 9.22
N THR A 465 6.66 15.81 10.08
CA THR A 465 7.51 16.99 9.83
C THR A 465 8.99 16.75 10.11
N SER A 466 9.37 15.56 10.59
CA SER A 466 10.77 15.25 10.89
C SER A 466 11.41 14.53 9.72
N LEU A 467 12.55 15.05 9.28
CA LEU A 467 13.36 14.47 8.24
C LEU A 467 14.73 14.14 8.85
N HIS A 468 15.10 12.88 8.78
CA HIS A 468 16.33 12.35 9.37
C HIS A 468 17.21 11.75 8.28
N TYR A 469 18.52 11.85 8.44
CA TYR A 469 19.47 11.10 7.64
C TYR A 469 20.19 10.08 8.51
N TRP A 470 20.44 8.90 7.95
CA TRP A 470 21.15 7.84 8.64
C TRP A 470 21.91 6.97 7.66
N ASN A 471 23.09 6.53 8.05
CA ASN A 471 23.83 5.50 7.34
C ASN A 471 23.75 4.19 8.14
N PRO A 472 23.07 3.14 7.62
CA PRO A 472 22.86 1.89 8.35
C PRO A 472 24.16 1.13 8.64
N PHE A 473 25.25 1.53 8.00
CA PHE A 473 26.51 0.86 8.10
C PHE A 473 27.51 1.57 9.01
N THR A 474 27.59 2.90 8.95
CA THR A 474 28.43 3.68 9.87
C THR A 474 27.72 4.03 11.17
N GLU A 475 26.40 3.80 11.23
CA GLU A 475 25.51 4.22 12.32
C GLU A 475 25.44 5.73 12.54
N GLU A 476 26.02 6.52 11.63
CA GLU A 476 25.94 7.97 11.69
C GLU A 476 24.52 8.44 11.37
N THR A 477 23.94 9.22 12.28
CA THR A 477 22.58 9.78 12.18
C THR A 477 22.60 11.29 12.35
N GLY A 478 21.62 11.97 11.76
CA GLY A 478 21.30 13.34 12.12
C GLY A 478 19.89 13.74 11.70
N GLU A 479 19.47 14.91 12.17
CA GLU A 479 18.13 15.44 11.98
C GLU A 479 18.18 16.81 11.29
N TYR A 480 17.29 17.02 10.33
CA TYR A 480 17.04 18.31 9.72
C TYR A 480 16.04 19.10 10.58
N PRO A 481 16.09 20.45 10.58
CA PRO A 481 15.08 21.25 11.24
C PRO A 481 13.69 20.98 10.63
N HIS A 482 12.65 21.09 11.47
CA HIS A 482 11.26 20.94 11.02
C HIS A 482 10.89 21.96 9.94
N PHE A 483 10.04 21.54 9.00
CA PHE A 483 9.40 22.44 8.04
C PHE A 483 8.42 23.38 8.78
N THR A 484 8.52 24.69 8.50
CA THR A 484 7.76 25.72 9.24
C THR A 484 6.33 25.91 8.73
N ASP A 485 6.07 25.65 7.45
CA ASP A 485 4.75 25.68 6.85
C ASP A 485 4.86 25.10 5.43
N THR A 486 3.82 24.45 4.93
CA THR A 486 3.66 23.87 3.57
C THR A 486 4.24 22.48 3.30
N GLY A 487 3.56 21.77 2.38
CA GLY A 487 3.68 20.36 1.99
C GLY A 487 5.05 19.68 2.12
N CYS A 488 5.01 18.39 2.46
CA CYS A 488 6.21 17.57 2.44
C CYS A 488 6.71 17.36 1.01
N ASN A 489 8.03 17.27 0.82
CA ASN A 489 8.60 17.10 -0.52
C ASN A 489 8.27 15.74 -1.11
N ASP A 490 8.08 15.73 -2.42
CA ASP A 490 7.75 14.53 -3.19
C ASP A 490 9.02 13.77 -3.58
N SER A 491 10.12 14.50 -3.81
CA SER A 491 11.44 13.96 -4.15
C SER A 491 12.55 14.79 -3.49
N TYR A 492 13.67 14.14 -3.20
CA TYR A 492 14.87 14.79 -2.64
C TYR A 492 16.12 14.43 -3.42
N ALA A 493 17.16 15.23 -3.21
CA ALA A 493 18.52 14.95 -3.61
C ALA A 493 19.51 15.72 -2.73
N PHE A 494 20.73 15.19 -2.58
CA PHE A 494 21.83 15.92 -1.96
C PHE A 494 23.03 16.05 -2.90
N SER A 495 23.77 17.15 -2.77
CA SER A 495 24.99 17.39 -3.56
C SER A 495 26.16 16.51 -3.13
N THR A 496 26.26 16.21 -1.84
CA THR A 496 27.29 15.36 -1.22
C THR A 496 26.74 14.71 0.06
N CYS A 497 27.56 14.04 0.86
CA CYS A 497 27.12 13.37 2.08
C CYS A 497 26.33 14.33 3.00
N PRO A 498 25.17 13.92 3.54
CA PRO A 498 24.27 14.80 4.30
C PRO A 498 24.86 15.32 5.61
N ASN A 499 25.88 14.65 6.16
CA ASN A 499 26.63 15.08 7.34
C ASN A 499 27.68 16.18 7.04
N SER A 500 27.93 16.51 5.77
CA SER A 500 28.91 17.53 5.37
C SER A 500 28.34 18.95 5.49
N LEU A 501 29.16 19.89 5.92
CA LEU A 501 28.78 21.31 5.99
C LEU A 501 28.54 21.94 4.62
N ASP A 502 29.16 21.40 3.58
CA ASP A 502 29.02 21.83 2.18
C ASP A 502 27.85 21.15 1.46
N CYS A 503 27.12 20.27 2.16
CA CYS A 503 25.97 19.59 1.58
C CYS A 503 24.81 20.56 1.38
N LEU A 504 24.34 20.60 0.14
CA LEU A 504 23.08 21.21 -0.23
C LEU A 504 22.07 20.08 -0.43
N THR A 505 21.10 20.01 0.48
CA THR A 505 19.95 19.10 0.37
C THR A 505 18.80 19.86 -0.26
N VAL A 506 18.26 19.32 -1.34
CA VAL A 506 17.16 19.92 -2.10
C VAL A 506 15.98 18.96 -2.07
N GLY A 507 14.83 19.45 -1.60
CA GLY A 507 13.55 18.80 -1.73
C GLY A 507 12.67 19.54 -2.73
N MET A 508 11.91 18.82 -3.52
CA MET A 508 10.94 19.37 -4.46
C MET A 508 9.54 18.87 -4.10
N PHE A 509 8.56 19.77 -4.07
CA PHE A 509 7.15 19.41 -4.15
C PHE A 509 6.44 20.22 -5.22
N GLY A 510 5.36 19.70 -5.77
CA GLY A 510 4.47 20.48 -6.63
C GLY A 510 3.02 20.35 -6.21
N TYR A 511 2.22 21.38 -6.46
CA TYR A 511 0.74 21.30 -6.43
C TYR A 511 0.14 22.39 -7.30
N PHE A 512 0.74 23.60 -7.30
CA PHE A 512 0.38 24.76 -8.15
C PHE A 512 1.57 25.33 -8.96
N GLY A 513 2.69 24.61 -8.99
CA GLY A 513 4.01 25.17 -9.27
C GLY A 513 5.09 24.16 -8.91
N ALA A 514 6.35 24.48 -9.20
CA ALA A 514 7.47 23.79 -8.57
C ALA A 514 7.84 24.57 -7.31
N SER A 515 7.83 23.91 -6.15
CA SER A 515 8.34 24.48 -4.91
C SER A 515 9.59 23.73 -4.54
N VAL A 516 10.66 24.48 -4.30
CA VAL A 516 11.98 23.92 -3.98
C VAL A 516 12.39 24.38 -2.59
N ASN A 517 12.71 23.40 -1.75
CA ASN A 517 13.23 23.58 -0.41
C ASN A 517 14.72 23.24 -0.41
N CYS A 518 15.56 24.19 -0.01
CA CYS A 518 17.00 24.03 0.07
C CYS A 518 17.46 24.09 1.52
N PHE A 519 18.30 23.15 1.93
CA PHE A 519 18.96 23.18 3.22
C PHE A 519 20.47 23.05 3.05
N GLN A 520 21.19 23.92 3.72
CA GLN A 520 22.64 23.81 3.90
C GLN A 520 22.92 23.80 5.40
N ALA A 521 23.78 22.90 5.88
CA ALA A 521 24.00 22.74 7.32
C ALA A 521 24.44 24.04 8.03
N ALA A 522 25.14 24.92 7.30
CA ALA A 522 25.54 26.24 7.81
C ALA A 522 24.37 27.21 8.07
N SER A 523 23.26 27.12 7.31
CA SER A 523 22.11 28.04 7.44
C SER A 523 21.21 27.69 8.63
N LYS A 524 21.20 26.41 9.06
CA LYS A 524 20.33 25.86 10.12
C LYS A 524 18.82 26.03 9.86
N GLN A 525 18.43 26.45 8.65
CA GLN A 525 17.04 26.69 8.24
C GLN A 525 16.86 26.32 6.76
N TRP A 526 15.62 25.98 6.41
CA TRP A 526 15.23 25.71 5.02
C TRP A 526 14.96 27.02 4.28
N ASP A 527 15.59 27.21 3.13
CA ASP A 527 15.25 28.26 2.17
C ASP A 527 14.19 27.70 1.21
N GLN A 528 13.05 28.36 1.09
CA GLN A 528 11.97 27.94 0.19
C GLN A 528 11.78 28.94 -0.95
N LYS A 529 11.62 28.44 -2.18
CA LYS A 529 11.17 29.25 -3.33
C LYS A 529 10.10 28.52 -4.13
N PHE A 530 9.02 29.24 -4.41
CA PHE A 530 7.94 28.80 -5.28
C PHE A 530 8.14 29.36 -6.69
N PHE A 531 7.94 28.51 -7.69
CA PHE A 531 7.98 28.83 -9.11
C PHE A 531 6.59 28.57 -9.69
N GLU A 532 5.88 29.65 -10.05
CA GLU A 532 4.55 29.59 -10.66
C GLU A 532 4.62 29.02 -12.08
N TYR A 533 3.73 28.07 -12.39
CA TYR A 533 3.43 27.67 -13.76
C TYR A 533 2.16 28.36 -14.26
N SER A 534 1.96 28.43 -15.57
CA SER A 534 0.69 28.85 -16.16
C SER A 534 -0.46 28.01 -15.60
N SER A 535 -1.61 28.64 -15.32
CA SER A 535 -2.81 28.01 -14.73
C SER A 535 -3.26 26.71 -15.41
N ASP A 536 -2.96 26.56 -16.69
CA ASP A 536 -3.46 25.46 -17.52
C ASP A 536 -2.65 24.16 -17.34
N LYS A 537 -1.52 24.18 -16.61
CA LYS A 537 -0.60 23.04 -16.43
C LYS A 537 -0.30 22.65 -14.99
N VAL A 538 -1.16 23.09 -14.07
CA VAL A 538 -0.98 23.01 -12.61
C VAL A 538 -0.66 21.59 -12.08
N ASN A 539 -1.22 20.55 -12.71
CA ASN A 539 -1.01 19.15 -12.28
C ASN A 539 0.10 18.41 -13.06
N GLU A 540 0.62 18.99 -14.15
CA GLU A 540 1.59 18.29 -15.00
C GLU A 540 3.00 18.27 -14.41
N TYR A 541 3.35 19.29 -13.62
CA TYR A 541 4.71 19.50 -13.13
C TYR A 541 4.87 19.23 -11.62
N GLY A 542 3.95 18.42 -11.05
CA GLY A 542 4.05 17.90 -9.69
C GLY A 542 5.31 17.05 -9.48
N GLY A 543 5.75 16.86 -8.23
CA GLY A 543 6.89 15.99 -8.00
C GLY A 543 6.59 14.52 -8.21
N ASN A 544 7.50 13.80 -8.86
CA ASN A 544 7.34 12.37 -9.08
C ASN A 544 7.92 11.57 -7.89
N HIS A 545 7.05 11.02 -7.07
CA HIS A 545 7.40 10.18 -5.92
C HIS A 545 8.09 8.87 -6.30
N ASN A 546 7.97 8.44 -7.55
CA ASN A 546 8.61 7.23 -8.06
C ASN A 546 10.04 7.49 -8.55
N SER A 547 10.53 8.74 -8.52
CA SER A 547 11.90 9.08 -8.92
C SER A 547 12.61 9.95 -7.91
N SER A 548 13.73 9.45 -7.40
CA SER A 548 14.71 10.25 -6.66
C SER A 548 15.42 11.28 -7.54
N GLY A 549 15.73 12.47 -7.01
CA GLY A 549 16.45 13.51 -7.73
C GLY A 549 17.95 13.21 -7.90
N ARG A 550 18.62 13.91 -8.82
CA ARG A 550 20.05 13.72 -9.09
C ARG A 550 20.80 15.04 -9.03
N TYR A 551 21.89 15.07 -8.26
CA TYR A 551 22.86 16.16 -8.37
C TYR A 551 23.90 15.80 -9.42
N TYR A 552 23.97 16.59 -10.49
CA TYR A 552 24.80 16.33 -11.66
C TYR A 552 25.34 17.65 -12.21
N HIS A 553 26.65 17.73 -12.52
CA HIS A 553 27.31 18.93 -13.04
C HIS A 553 26.89 20.28 -12.40
N GLY A 554 26.71 20.33 -11.08
CA GLY A 554 26.40 21.57 -10.36
C GLY A 554 24.91 21.92 -10.26
N ALA A 555 24.02 21.11 -10.82
CA ALA A 555 22.56 21.31 -10.77
C ALA A 555 21.85 20.08 -10.19
N PHE A 556 20.61 20.28 -9.74
CA PHE A 556 19.72 19.22 -9.29
C PHE A 556 18.66 18.95 -10.34
N TYR A 557 18.49 17.68 -10.68
CA TYR A 557 17.59 17.21 -11.73
C TYR A 557 16.50 16.35 -11.09
N PHE A 558 15.26 16.63 -11.45
CA PHE A 558 14.09 15.92 -10.95
C PHE A 558 13.20 15.58 -12.13
N ILE A 559 12.70 14.34 -12.17
CA ILE A 559 11.60 14.02 -13.07
C ILE A 559 10.31 14.43 -12.36
N VAL A 560 9.48 15.19 -13.06
CA VAL A 560 8.15 15.59 -12.59
C VAL A 560 7.09 14.57 -13.03
N LEU A 561 5.86 14.70 -12.52
CA LEU A 561 4.79 13.72 -12.68
C LEU A 561 4.46 13.39 -14.14
N ASN A 562 4.51 14.36 -15.06
CA ASN A 562 4.28 14.14 -16.49
C ASN A 562 5.49 13.55 -17.27
N GLY A 563 6.60 13.25 -16.58
CA GLY A 563 7.82 12.72 -17.18
C GLY A 563 8.82 13.77 -17.69
N SER A 564 8.49 15.07 -17.63
CA SER A 564 9.42 16.16 -17.95
C SER A 564 10.58 16.23 -16.94
N LEU A 565 11.68 16.86 -17.35
CA LEU A 565 12.89 17.03 -16.53
C LEU A 565 12.96 18.45 -15.98
N GLY A 566 12.74 18.59 -14.69
CA GLY A 566 12.95 19.81 -13.92
C GLY A 566 14.41 19.94 -13.48
N VAL A 567 14.98 21.14 -13.64
CA VAL A 567 16.37 21.44 -13.32
C VAL A 567 16.43 22.63 -12.39
N PHE A 568 16.94 22.39 -11.18
CA PHE A 568 17.17 23.39 -10.17
C PHE A 568 18.65 23.76 -10.09
N LYS A 569 18.92 25.06 -10.15
CA LYS A 569 20.26 25.64 -9.96
C LYS A 569 20.21 26.70 -8.87
N ARG A 570 21.21 26.70 -7.99
CA ARG A 570 21.45 27.77 -7.02
C ARG A 570 22.75 28.49 -7.37
N ILE A 571 22.64 29.73 -7.83
CA ILE A 571 23.77 30.59 -8.20
C ILE A 571 23.83 31.74 -7.19
N GLY A 572 24.65 31.57 -6.15
CA GLY A 572 24.63 32.49 -5.01
C GLY A 572 23.29 32.45 -4.27
N GLU A 573 22.59 33.59 -4.24
CA GLU A 573 21.25 33.71 -3.67
C GLU A 573 20.13 33.45 -4.71
N GLU A 574 20.48 33.45 -6.00
CA GLU A 574 19.50 33.21 -7.05
C GLU A 574 19.18 31.73 -7.18
N MET A 575 17.89 31.43 -7.14
CA MET A 575 17.33 30.10 -7.34
C MET A 575 16.61 30.06 -8.69
N ILE A 576 17.04 29.16 -9.56
CA ILE A 576 16.56 29.05 -10.95
C ILE A 576 15.92 27.68 -11.11
N TRP A 577 14.79 27.65 -11.80
CA TRP A 577 14.06 26.44 -12.14
C TRP A 577 13.77 26.42 -13.64
N GLU A 578 14.30 25.42 -14.32
CA GLU A 578 14.12 25.18 -15.75
C GLU A 578 13.38 23.84 -15.96
N VAL A 579 12.60 23.72 -17.02
CA VAL A 579 11.89 22.47 -17.35
C VAL A 579 12.14 22.13 -18.81
N TYR A 580 12.52 20.88 -19.04
CA TYR A 580 12.67 20.29 -20.37
C TYR A 580 11.56 19.28 -20.61
N ASP A 581 11.01 19.29 -21.81
CA ASP A 581 9.86 18.46 -22.16
C ASP A 581 10.18 16.96 -22.11
N CYS A 582 9.15 16.18 -21.80
CA CYS A 582 9.20 14.72 -21.82
C CYS A 582 9.42 14.23 -23.27
N PRO A 583 10.27 13.21 -23.51
CA PRO A 583 10.48 12.68 -24.85
C PRO A 583 9.28 11.87 -25.40
N LEU A 584 8.31 11.56 -24.55
CA LEU A 584 7.13 10.79 -24.89
C LEU A 584 6.01 11.68 -25.44
N ASP A 585 5.25 11.16 -26.41
CA ASP A 585 4.01 11.79 -26.88
C ASP A 585 2.88 11.70 -25.82
N GLU A 586 1.78 12.40 -26.07
CA GLU A 586 0.66 12.47 -25.10
C GLU A 586 0.02 11.11 -24.82
N GLU A 587 -0.06 10.22 -25.82
CA GLU A 587 -0.64 8.89 -25.65
C GLU A 587 0.23 8.03 -24.73
N ALA A 588 1.54 8.00 -24.99
CA ALA A 588 2.51 7.32 -24.15
C ALA A 588 2.53 7.89 -22.73
N ARG A 589 2.47 9.23 -22.56
CA ARG A 589 2.41 9.87 -21.23
C ARG A 589 1.15 9.49 -20.43
N SER A 590 0.01 9.33 -21.10
CA SER A 590 -1.24 8.95 -20.42
C SER A 590 -1.26 7.50 -19.90
N THR A 591 -0.31 6.67 -20.33
CA THR A 591 -0.15 5.28 -19.88
C THR A 591 1.10 5.08 -19.04
N LEU A 592 1.74 6.15 -18.58
CA LEU A 592 2.98 6.11 -17.80
C LEU A 592 2.72 5.65 -16.36
N ASN A 593 3.35 4.55 -15.94
CA ASN A 593 3.21 4.00 -14.58
C ASN A 593 4.40 4.40 -13.68
N LEU A 594 5.63 4.22 -14.16
CA LEU A 594 6.85 4.46 -13.37
C LEU A 594 7.88 5.20 -14.21
N THR A 595 8.61 6.12 -13.58
CA THR A 595 9.74 6.79 -14.20
C THR A 595 10.89 6.89 -13.22
N TYR A 596 12.11 6.68 -13.71
CA TYR A 596 13.32 6.81 -12.90
C TYR A 596 14.37 7.64 -13.64
N LEU A 597 15.01 8.56 -12.92
CA LEU A 597 16.18 9.30 -13.39
C LEU A 597 17.46 8.66 -12.86
N VAL A 598 18.44 8.39 -13.71
CA VAL A 598 19.70 7.74 -13.34
C VAL A 598 20.90 8.41 -14.01
N GLU A 599 22.02 8.46 -13.31
CA GLU A 599 23.30 8.79 -13.93
C GLU A 599 23.93 7.50 -14.47
N PHE A 600 24.25 7.46 -15.76
CA PHE A 600 24.95 6.34 -16.38
C PHE A 600 25.90 6.85 -17.47
N ASN A 601 27.10 6.29 -17.51
CA ASN A 601 28.14 6.63 -18.49
C ASN A 601 28.43 8.15 -18.62
N GLY A 602 28.43 8.88 -17.50
CA GLY A 602 28.63 10.33 -17.51
C GLY A 602 27.54 11.09 -18.28
N GLN A 603 26.31 10.58 -18.26
CA GLN A 603 25.11 11.22 -18.80
C GLN A 603 23.94 10.97 -17.85
N LEU A 604 22.89 11.78 -17.96
CA LEU A 604 21.61 11.49 -17.34
C LEU A 604 20.78 10.63 -18.28
N ALA A 605 20.09 9.62 -17.75
CA ALA A 605 19.03 8.90 -18.44
C ALA A 605 17.74 8.86 -17.64
N SER A 606 16.64 8.83 -18.38
CA SER A 606 15.31 8.54 -17.85
C SER A 606 14.80 7.21 -18.39
N ILE A 607 14.21 6.42 -17.50
CA ILE A 607 13.58 5.15 -17.83
C ILE A 607 12.08 5.32 -17.64
N PHE A 608 11.29 5.08 -18.67
CA PHE A 608 9.83 5.21 -18.64
C PHE A 608 9.18 3.85 -18.80
N PHE A 609 8.35 3.47 -17.83
CA PHE A 609 7.53 2.26 -17.86
C PHE A 609 6.08 2.64 -18.16
N GLN A 610 5.54 2.12 -19.24
CA GLN A 610 4.20 2.43 -19.75
C GLN A 610 3.34 1.16 -19.79
N GLN A 611 2.01 1.32 -19.78
CA GLN A 611 1.03 0.25 -19.98
C GLN A 611 1.21 -0.94 -19.02
N ASP A 612 1.31 -0.64 -17.72
CA ASP A 612 1.59 -1.58 -16.62
C ASP A 612 2.91 -2.32 -16.77
N GLY A 613 3.90 -1.65 -17.37
CA GLY A 613 5.22 -2.19 -17.61
C GLY A 613 5.37 -2.92 -18.95
N LYS A 614 4.33 -3.04 -19.78
CA LYS A 614 4.41 -3.70 -21.09
C LYS A 614 5.38 -3.05 -22.05
N LYS A 615 5.62 -1.75 -21.88
CA LYS A 615 6.55 -0.99 -22.71
C LYS A 615 7.53 -0.24 -21.82
N VAL A 616 8.82 -0.45 -22.06
CA VAL A 616 9.91 0.21 -21.34
C VAL A 616 10.78 0.94 -22.36
N GLN A 617 10.99 2.23 -22.15
CA GLN A 617 11.84 3.06 -23.00
C GLN A 617 12.89 3.79 -22.16
N VAL A 618 14.11 3.88 -22.68
CA VAL A 618 15.24 4.53 -22.01
C VAL A 618 15.74 5.66 -22.91
N PHE A 619 15.85 6.85 -22.34
CA PHE A 619 16.34 8.03 -23.05
C PHE A 619 17.51 8.64 -22.30
N THR A 620 18.56 9.03 -23.00
CA THR A 620 19.64 9.84 -22.47
C THR A 620 19.36 11.31 -22.74
N PHE A 621 19.77 12.19 -21.81
CA PHE A 621 19.62 13.63 -21.97
C PHE A 621 20.95 14.25 -22.37
N ASP A 622 20.99 14.81 -23.57
CA ASP A 622 22.10 15.63 -24.03
C ASP A 622 21.95 17.04 -23.45
N ILE A 623 22.79 17.39 -22.48
CA ILE A 623 22.77 18.70 -21.82
C ILE A 623 23.20 19.83 -22.75
N VAL A 624 24.03 19.54 -23.77
CA VAL A 624 24.52 20.54 -24.71
C VAL A 624 23.41 20.93 -25.67
N GLU A 625 22.74 19.93 -26.25
CA GLU A 625 21.65 20.13 -27.20
C GLU A 625 20.28 20.33 -26.52
N ASN A 626 20.19 20.11 -25.21
CA ASN A 626 18.96 20.08 -24.43
C ASN A 626 17.89 19.15 -25.03
N SER A 627 18.31 17.96 -25.47
CA SER A 627 17.44 17.03 -26.19
C SER A 627 17.58 15.59 -25.67
N TRP A 628 16.55 14.79 -25.91
CA TRP A 628 16.52 13.39 -25.53
C TRP A 628 16.89 12.47 -26.69
N VAL A 629 17.69 11.45 -26.41
CA VAL A 629 18.08 10.41 -27.38
C VAL A 629 17.66 9.05 -26.83
N GLU A 630 16.79 8.35 -27.56
CA GLU A 630 16.40 6.99 -27.18
C GLU A 630 17.57 6.02 -27.35
N ILE A 631 17.77 5.16 -26.35
CA ILE A 631 18.78 4.10 -26.39
C ILE A 631 18.14 2.75 -26.10
N TYR A 632 18.71 1.71 -26.70
CA TYR A 632 18.24 0.33 -26.57
C TYR A 632 19.30 -0.59 -25.97
N ASP A 633 20.49 -0.06 -25.69
CA ASP A 633 21.63 -0.81 -25.17
C ASP A 633 22.40 0.02 -24.13
N LEU A 634 22.59 -0.56 -22.94
CA LEU A 634 23.38 -0.01 -21.85
C LEU A 634 24.86 -0.40 -21.95
N GLY A 635 25.23 -1.21 -22.94
CA GLY A 635 26.59 -1.72 -23.13
C GLY A 635 27.01 -2.60 -21.96
N GLU A 636 28.10 -2.23 -21.29
CA GLU A 636 28.59 -2.97 -20.12
C GLU A 636 27.84 -2.63 -18.83
N HIS A 637 26.89 -1.71 -18.89
CA HIS A 637 26.20 -1.23 -17.71
C HIS A 637 24.94 -2.04 -17.36
N VAL A 638 24.63 -2.00 -16.08
CA VAL A 638 23.34 -2.35 -15.50
C VAL A 638 22.82 -1.17 -14.70
N LEU A 639 21.51 -1.04 -14.62
CA LEU A 639 20.84 0.00 -13.85
C LEU A 639 20.10 -0.64 -12.68
N PHE A 640 20.24 -0.07 -11.50
CA PHE A 640 19.43 -0.39 -10.32
C PHE A 640 18.51 0.79 -10.10
N VAL A 641 17.19 0.55 -10.02
CA VAL A 641 16.20 1.62 -9.87
C VAL A 641 15.15 1.26 -8.83
N SER A 642 14.73 2.26 -8.06
CA SER A 642 13.73 2.22 -7.00
C SER A 642 13.25 3.66 -6.72
N PRO A 643 12.10 3.86 -6.06
CA PRO A 643 11.56 5.20 -5.81
C PRO A 643 12.58 6.15 -5.15
N ALA A 644 13.29 5.67 -4.13
CA ALA A 644 14.24 6.47 -3.38
C ALA A 644 15.69 6.43 -3.92
N SER A 645 16.04 5.52 -4.83
CA SER A 645 17.43 5.37 -5.31
C SER A 645 17.52 4.78 -6.72
N SER A 646 18.48 5.25 -7.48
CA SER A 646 18.81 4.77 -8.81
C SER A 646 20.27 5.04 -9.15
N PHE A 647 20.98 4.03 -9.61
CA PHE A 647 22.39 4.16 -10.00
C PHE A 647 22.78 3.15 -11.07
N SER A 648 23.88 3.44 -11.76
CA SER A 648 24.47 2.57 -12.77
C SER A 648 25.74 1.89 -12.24
N ARG A 649 26.02 0.67 -12.71
CA ARG A 649 27.29 -0.03 -12.51
C ARG A 649 27.74 -0.74 -13.78
N VAL A 650 29.05 -0.90 -13.94
CA VAL A 650 29.64 -1.78 -14.95
C VAL A 650 29.54 -3.22 -14.45
N GLU A 651 29.02 -4.11 -15.29
CA GLU A 651 28.87 -5.53 -15.02
C GLU A 651 29.88 -6.35 -15.84
N ASN A 652 30.78 -7.03 -15.14
CA ASN A 652 31.85 -7.81 -15.76
C ASN A 652 31.29 -9.08 -16.43
N ASP A 653 30.25 -9.67 -15.84
CA ASP A 653 29.59 -10.86 -16.39
C ASP A 653 28.72 -10.48 -17.59
N CYS A 654 29.15 -10.85 -18.79
CA CYS A 654 28.46 -10.52 -20.03
C CYS A 654 27.02 -11.02 -20.10
N THR A 655 26.67 -12.06 -19.33
CA THR A 655 25.31 -12.59 -19.28
C THR A 655 24.36 -11.65 -18.54
N LYS A 656 24.87 -10.80 -17.64
CA LYS A 656 24.11 -9.92 -16.75
C LYS A 656 24.04 -8.46 -17.18
N ARG A 657 24.71 -8.09 -18.27
CA ARG A 657 24.72 -6.74 -18.86
C ARG A 657 23.37 -6.40 -19.50
N ASN A 658 23.14 -5.11 -19.78
CA ASN A 658 21.96 -4.60 -20.47
C ASN A 658 20.63 -4.93 -19.75
N ARG A 659 20.63 -4.76 -18.43
CA ARG A 659 19.52 -5.07 -17.53
C ARG A 659 19.20 -3.88 -16.61
N ILE A 660 17.92 -3.76 -16.28
CA ILE A 660 17.37 -2.81 -15.32
C ILE A 660 16.79 -3.62 -14.15
N TYR A 661 17.42 -3.53 -12.98
CA TYR A 661 16.98 -4.20 -11.76
C TYR A 661 15.95 -3.33 -11.03
N LEU A 662 14.79 -3.93 -10.77
CA LEU A 662 13.65 -3.29 -10.12
C LEU A 662 13.56 -3.74 -8.67
N PRO A 663 12.87 -2.99 -7.79
CA PRO A 663 12.68 -3.42 -6.41
C PRO A 663 11.64 -4.55 -6.29
N PHE A 664 11.13 -5.05 -7.41
CA PHE A 664 10.06 -6.04 -7.45
C PHE A 664 10.59 -7.43 -7.17
N ARG A 665 9.73 -8.25 -6.57
CA ARG A 665 10.05 -9.63 -6.21
C ARG A 665 9.00 -10.59 -6.71
N MET A 666 9.41 -11.80 -7.04
CA MET A 666 8.51 -12.91 -7.30
C MET A 666 8.90 -14.07 -6.38
N GLY A 667 8.17 -14.22 -5.28
CA GLY A 667 8.65 -14.98 -4.12
C GLY A 667 9.90 -14.31 -3.55
N ASP A 668 10.98 -15.07 -3.42
CA ASP A 668 12.28 -14.59 -2.92
C ASP A 668 13.20 -14.05 -4.04
N ASP A 669 12.77 -14.14 -5.30
CA ASP A 669 13.61 -13.77 -6.45
C ASP A 669 13.40 -12.31 -6.84
N ILE A 670 14.50 -11.57 -7.02
CA ILE A 670 14.48 -10.19 -7.53
C ILE A 670 14.20 -10.18 -9.04
N VAL A 671 13.38 -9.22 -9.48
CA VAL A 671 13.00 -9.03 -10.88
C VAL A 671 13.94 -8.05 -11.57
N TYR A 672 14.27 -8.34 -12.82
CA TYR A 672 14.94 -7.40 -13.72
C TYR A 672 14.26 -7.38 -15.08
N TYR A 673 14.31 -6.23 -15.75
CA TYR A 673 13.95 -6.08 -17.15
C TYR A 673 15.20 -6.21 -18.02
N SER A 674 15.14 -7.05 -19.04
CA SER A 674 16.21 -7.15 -20.04
C SER A 674 15.85 -6.34 -21.28
N LEU A 675 16.69 -5.37 -21.63
CA LEU A 675 16.54 -4.59 -22.86
C LEU A 675 16.79 -5.45 -24.11
N THR A 676 17.56 -6.53 -23.97
CA THR A 676 17.81 -7.48 -25.08
C THR A 676 16.58 -8.32 -25.42
N THR A 677 15.84 -8.80 -24.40
CA THR A 677 14.65 -9.63 -24.64
C THR A 677 13.34 -8.82 -24.65
N CYS A 678 13.38 -7.56 -24.20
CA CYS A 678 12.21 -6.73 -23.92
C CYS A 678 11.19 -7.40 -22.98
N LYS A 679 11.69 -8.08 -21.94
CA LYS A 679 10.86 -8.84 -20.98
C LYS A 679 11.41 -8.75 -19.56
N TYR A 680 10.55 -9.03 -18.59
CA TYR A 680 10.90 -9.21 -17.19
C TYR A 680 11.33 -10.65 -16.93
N HIS A 681 12.31 -10.80 -16.05
CA HIS A 681 12.88 -12.07 -15.62
C HIS A 681 13.06 -12.06 -14.11
N ALA A 682 13.02 -13.23 -13.48
CA ALA A 682 13.34 -13.41 -12.07
C ALA A 682 14.49 -14.41 -11.92
N PHE A 683 15.41 -14.16 -10.98
CA PHE A 683 16.60 -14.99 -10.81
C PHE A 683 16.28 -16.44 -10.45
N GLY A 684 16.74 -17.38 -11.29
CA GLY A 684 16.54 -18.81 -11.07
C GLY A 684 15.20 -19.33 -11.57
N ARG A 685 14.47 -18.53 -12.36
CA ARG A 685 13.29 -18.97 -13.12
C ARG A 685 13.54 -18.84 -14.61
N GLU A 686 13.01 -19.80 -15.38
CA GLU A 686 13.06 -19.76 -16.85
C GLU A 686 11.91 -18.94 -17.45
N GLU A 687 10.82 -18.78 -16.69
CA GLU A 687 9.64 -18.05 -17.12
C GLU A 687 9.91 -16.54 -17.19
N THR A 688 9.53 -15.94 -18.32
CA THR A 688 9.58 -14.50 -18.55
C THR A 688 8.20 -13.89 -18.42
N MET A 689 8.12 -12.63 -17.99
CA MET A 689 6.86 -11.88 -17.89
C MET A 689 6.89 -10.66 -18.82
N ASP A 690 5.72 -10.24 -19.28
CA ASP A 690 5.56 -9.10 -20.19
C ASP A 690 5.16 -7.80 -19.44
N ASP A 691 4.71 -7.89 -18.19
CA ASP A 691 4.20 -6.77 -17.38
C ASP A 691 4.45 -6.99 -15.88
N PHE A 692 3.97 -6.08 -15.04
CA PHE A 692 4.18 -6.13 -13.58
C PHE A 692 3.20 -7.04 -12.82
N TYR A 693 2.21 -7.65 -13.47
CA TYR A 693 1.15 -8.37 -12.76
C TYR A 693 1.70 -9.63 -12.07
N GLY A 694 1.24 -9.87 -10.84
CA GLY A 694 1.72 -10.97 -10.00
C GLY A 694 3.06 -10.74 -9.32
N MET A 695 3.74 -9.61 -9.57
CA MET A 695 4.97 -9.24 -8.87
C MET A 695 4.67 -8.52 -7.54
N ASN A 696 5.45 -8.84 -6.51
CA ASN A 696 5.39 -8.17 -5.20
C ASN A 696 6.22 -6.89 -5.24
N ILE A 697 5.58 -5.76 -4.99
CA ILE A 697 6.17 -4.42 -5.03
C ILE A 697 6.30 -3.90 -3.59
N PRO A 698 7.52 -3.86 -3.01
CA PRO A 698 7.72 -3.33 -1.67
C PRO A 698 7.54 -1.80 -1.66
N GLN A 699 6.72 -1.29 -0.75
CA GLN A 699 6.34 0.13 -0.73
C GLN A 699 7.39 1.05 -0.14
N ILE A 700 8.22 0.52 0.76
CA ILE A 700 9.30 1.27 1.38
C ILE A 700 10.57 0.50 1.11
N CYS A 701 11.26 0.89 0.03
CA CYS A 701 12.47 0.23 -0.42
C CYS A 701 13.43 1.18 -1.14
N CYS A 702 14.69 0.79 -1.19
CA CYS A 702 15.69 1.46 -2.01
C CYS A 702 16.86 0.53 -2.35
N TRP A 703 17.52 0.76 -3.48
CA TRP A 703 18.81 0.16 -3.76
C TRP A 703 19.93 0.95 -3.09
N ILE A 704 20.90 0.25 -2.49
CA ILE A 704 22.07 0.82 -1.81
C ILE A 704 23.40 0.25 -2.31
#